data_AF-A0A838TZ58-F1
#
_entry.id   AF-A0A838TZ58-F1
#
_cell.length_a   1.000
_cell.length_b   1.000
_cell.length_c   1.000
_cell.angle_alpha   90.00
_cell.angle_beta   90.00
_cell.angle_gamma   90.00
#
_symmetry.space_group_name_H-M   'P 1'
#
loop_
_entity.id
_entity.type
_entity.pdbx_description
1 polymer ?
#
loop_
_entity_poly.entity_id
_entity_poly.type
_entity_poly.pdbx_seq_one_letter_code
_entity_poly.pdbx_strand_id
1 'polypeptide(L)'
;MMNLDFDTLNVKVGFEIHQQLNTLSKLFCNCKCMEANGCYDCNFIRILRPTKSELGNFDKAALFEYAKMNTIKYYSKIGLSCLVEADEEPPHDVNKDALETVLLFSLALNSNIVDEIHVMRKIVIDGSNASGFQRTMLVSSGGYLKVDNFKKIGVQSISLEEDAAKLLLHNELYKEYGLDRLGIPLVEIALEPISGKPDEIVNVALTLGRLLRSSKRVSRGLGSIRQDVNISVNDGQVVEVKGVQQLSQLVKVLDYETKRQFGLIKIADEFKKRNIEDDFIGDKIQDITYLFKNSSSNTIKKILKSSNSIFLSIRLGGLNGLIGYEPINGIRLGKELGEFVRFFGFGGIFHSDELPNYGITAKDIENIKELLSLSDSDAFLIIGGEEKKINIVLEPLIRRICQFKHGVITETRSATMDGTTIFSRPRAGSSRMYPETDILPIPVDSKLLYDLKQKIPLSWNDLIDQMMQKYTLNRKLSEHIFDSQYYDIFEKIISTSKNITPTFIASKLTEDIVSLSRNNLDKSLLTDNVLIEVFDKLDKGSIAKESVTLIFEKIMKKESKSVKEALDSLNLTEINNDELNYILDKIINDNVQLIKEKGINSISALMGKSMVILRGKVDGHKINEYLKQKLERIINDELSA
;
A
#
# COMPACT_ATOMS: atom_id res chain seq x y z
N MET A 1 24.21 -15.39 -7.04
CA MET A 1 23.13 -14.52 -7.55
C MET A 1 23.80 -13.36 -8.26
N MET A 2 23.48 -13.11 -9.53
CA MET A 2 23.98 -11.94 -10.25
C MET A 2 23.44 -10.71 -9.53
N ASN A 3 24.31 -9.93 -8.90
CA ASN A 3 23.93 -8.66 -8.29
C ASN A 3 23.81 -7.67 -9.45
N LEU A 4 22.60 -7.53 -10.00
CA LEU A 4 22.33 -6.61 -11.10
C LEU A 4 22.51 -5.19 -10.55
N ASP A 5 23.45 -4.46 -11.12
CA ASP A 5 23.73 -3.09 -10.70
C ASP A 5 22.81 -2.12 -11.46
N PHE A 6 22.07 -1.30 -10.69
CA PHE A 6 21.10 -0.33 -11.22
C PHE A 6 21.76 0.67 -12.16
N ASP A 7 23.03 1.02 -11.89
CA ASP A 7 23.78 1.96 -12.71
C ASP A 7 24.13 1.34 -14.07
N THR A 8 24.50 0.06 -14.10
CA THR A 8 24.79 -0.66 -15.35
C THR A 8 23.57 -0.82 -16.25
N LEU A 9 22.39 -0.97 -15.63
CA LEU A 9 21.12 -1.12 -16.33
C LEU A 9 20.46 0.23 -16.64
N ASN A 10 21.06 1.36 -16.22
CA ASN A 10 20.53 2.72 -16.39
C ASN A 10 19.05 2.79 -15.99
N VAL A 11 18.75 2.27 -14.79
CA VAL A 11 17.37 2.23 -14.31
C VAL A 11 16.83 3.66 -14.19
N LYS A 12 15.66 3.89 -14.79
CA LYS A 12 14.92 5.14 -14.68
C LYS A 12 13.60 4.91 -13.99
N VAL A 13 13.32 5.75 -12.99
CA VAL A 13 12.12 5.68 -12.17
C VAL A 13 11.39 7.01 -12.21
N GLY A 14 10.19 7.02 -12.76
CA GLY A 14 9.24 8.14 -12.63
C GLY A 14 8.30 7.90 -11.44
N PHE A 15 7.94 8.96 -10.73
CA PHE A 15 6.95 8.90 -9.66
C PHE A 15 5.72 9.70 -10.02
N GLU A 16 4.56 9.11 -9.77
CA GLU A 16 3.26 9.77 -9.68
C GLU A 16 2.77 9.56 -8.23
N ILE A 17 2.84 10.62 -7.42
CA ILE A 17 2.52 10.55 -5.99
C ILE A 17 1.14 11.13 -5.77
N HIS A 18 0.22 10.29 -5.27
CA HIS A 18 -1.12 10.68 -4.88
C HIS A 18 -1.21 10.85 -3.37
N GLN A 19 -1.64 12.01 -2.91
CA GLN A 19 -1.78 12.31 -1.48
C GLN A 19 -3.16 12.90 -1.19
N GLN A 20 -3.90 12.27 -0.28
CA GLN A 20 -5.17 12.81 0.20
C GLN A 20 -4.94 14.08 1.02
N LEU A 21 -5.77 15.09 0.80
CA LEU A 21 -5.76 16.33 1.55
C LEU A 21 -6.65 16.19 2.79
N ASN A 22 -6.27 16.85 3.87
CA ASN A 22 -7.02 16.83 5.13
C ASN A 22 -8.02 18.00 5.17
N THR A 23 -9.05 17.91 4.33
CA THR A 23 -10.12 18.92 4.24
C THR A 23 -11.34 18.50 5.03
N LEU A 24 -12.16 19.47 5.46
CA LEU A 24 -13.40 19.20 6.19
C LEU A 24 -14.47 18.52 5.33
N SER A 25 -14.54 18.88 4.04
CA SER A 25 -15.46 18.34 3.06
C SER A 25 -14.74 17.83 1.81
N LYS A 26 -15.46 17.05 1.00
CA LYS A 26 -14.98 16.51 -0.27
C LYS A 26 -14.77 17.59 -1.33
N LEU A 27 -14.20 17.19 -2.47
CA LEU A 27 -13.73 18.11 -3.51
C LEU A 27 -14.87 18.85 -4.22
N PHE A 28 -15.99 18.18 -4.45
CA PHE A 28 -17.12 18.70 -5.23
C PHE A 28 -18.47 18.52 -4.53
N CYS A 29 -18.46 18.32 -3.20
CA CYS A 29 -19.68 18.26 -2.38
C CYS A 29 -19.35 18.57 -0.91
N ASN A 30 -20.39 18.70 -0.08
CA ASN A 30 -20.28 19.06 1.34
C ASN A 30 -20.15 17.85 2.30
N CYS A 31 -20.01 16.63 1.78
CA CYS A 31 -19.85 15.43 2.61
C CYS A 31 -18.50 15.43 3.35
N LYS A 32 -18.47 14.83 4.54
CA LYS A 32 -17.25 14.77 5.38
C LYS A 32 -16.25 13.75 4.84
N CYS A 33 -14.96 14.06 4.94
CA CYS A 33 -13.87 13.15 4.59
C CYS A 33 -13.55 12.19 5.75
N MET A 34 -14.43 11.22 6.00
CA MET A 34 -14.26 10.21 7.07
C MET A 34 -14.59 8.81 6.55
N GLU A 35 -14.05 7.77 7.18
CA GLU A 35 -14.39 6.39 6.84
C GLU A 35 -15.72 5.93 7.47
N ALA A 36 -16.47 5.14 6.72
CA ALA A 36 -17.74 4.56 7.17
C ALA A 36 -17.57 3.43 8.22
N ASN A 37 -16.36 2.87 8.35
CA ASN A 37 -16.03 1.73 9.22
C ASN A 37 -16.95 0.51 9.02
N GLY A 38 -17.35 0.25 7.77
CA GLY A 38 -18.19 -0.90 7.40
C GLY A 38 -19.68 -0.76 7.69
N CYS A 39 -20.13 0.40 8.17
CA CYS A 39 -21.53 0.68 8.44
C CYS A 39 -22.08 1.64 7.36
N TYR A 40 -23.01 1.14 6.55
CA TYR A 40 -23.65 1.84 5.43
C TYR A 40 -25.17 1.83 5.58
N ASP A 41 -25.82 2.89 5.11
CA ASP A 41 -27.27 3.10 5.29
C ASP A 41 -28.08 2.65 4.08
N CYS A 42 -27.50 2.72 2.88
CA CYS A 42 -28.16 2.31 1.64
C CYS A 42 -27.18 1.78 0.60
N ASN A 43 -27.70 1.11 -0.42
CA ASN A 43 -26.93 0.61 -1.55
C ASN A 43 -27.73 0.67 -2.86
N PHE A 44 -27.03 0.70 -3.99
CA PHE A 44 -27.61 0.70 -5.33
C PHE A 44 -26.68 0.01 -6.33
N ILE A 45 -27.20 -0.32 -7.51
CA ILE A 45 -26.49 -1.09 -8.54
C ILE A 45 -26.34 -0.25 -9.81
N ARG A 46 -25.17 -0.31 -10.45
CA ARG A 46 -24.88 0.30 -11.76
C ARG A 46 -24.10 -0.63 -12.67
N ILE A 47 -24.18 -0.33 -13.97
CA ILE A 47 -23.38 -0.95 -15.02
C ILE A 47 -22.75 0.18 -15.83
N LEU A 48 -21.42 0.26 -15.82
CA LEU A 48 -20.69 1.23 -16.61
C LEU A 48 -20.50 0.73 -18.05
N ARG A 49 -20.56 1.64 -19.02
CA ARG A 49 -20.40 1.33 -20.44
C ARG A 49 -19.23 2.13 -21.01
N PRO A 50 -18.38 1.52 -21.86
CA PRO A 50 -17.31 2.24 -22.53
C PRO A 50 -17.91 3.27 -23.49
N THR A 51 -17.28 4.44 -23.55
CA THR A 51 -17.65 5.53 -24.46
C THR A 51 -16.45 5.87 -25.33
N LYS A 52 -16.72 6.38 -26.54
CA LYS A 52 -15.67 6.94 -27.40
C LYS A 52 -15.15 8.23 -26.77
N SER A 53 -13.85 8.43 -26.85
CA SER A 53 -13.21 9.71 -26.52
C SER A 53 -13.64 10.81 -27.50
N GLU A 54 -13.26 12.06 -27.22
CA GLU A 54 -13.45 13.19 -28.16
C GLU A 54 -12.81 12.92 -29.53
N LEU A 55 -11.73 12.12 -29.54
CA LEU A 55 -11.03 11.69 -30.75
C LEU A 55 -11.74 10.53 -31.49
N GLY A 56 -12.94 10.15 -31.07
CA GLY A 56 -13.77 9.11 -31.69
C GLY A 56 -13.31 7.66 -31.43
N ASN A 57 -12.22 7.46 -30.70
CA ASN A 57 -11.63 6.16 -30.41
C ASN A 57 -11.97 5.67 -29.00
N PHE A 58 -12.08 4.35 -28.83
CA PHE A 58 -12.17 3.71 -27.52
C PHE A 58 -10.78 3.53 -26.90
N ASP A 59 -10.67 3.71 -25.59
CA ASP A 59 -9.45 3.38 -24.87
C ASP A 59 -9.30 1.85 -24.71
N LYS A 60 -8.09 1.35 -24.94
CA LYS A 60 -7.79 -0.09 -24.90
C LYS A 60 -7.96 -0.67 -23.50
N ALA A 61 -7.53 0.05 -22.46
CA ALA A 61 -7.65 -0.40 -21.09
C ALA A 61 -9.13 -0.41 -20.63
N ALA A 62 -9.91 0.57 -21.08
CA ALA A 62 -11.36 0.60 -20.88
C ALA A 62 -12.04 -0.63 -21.53
N LEU A 63 -11.79 -0.91 -22.81
CA LEU A 63 -12.36 -2.11 -23.44
C LEU A 63 -11.95 -3.41 -22.74
N PHE A 64 -10.69 -3.47 -22.28
CA PHE A 64 -10.14 -4.61 -21.54
C PHE A 64 -10.82 -4.83 -20.18
N GLU A 65 -11.15 -3.75 -19.45
CA GLU A 65 -11.93 -3.79 -18.20
C GLU A 65 -13.39 -4.19 -18.45
N TYR A 66 -14.02 -3.64 -19.50
CA TYR A 66 -15.43 -3.92 -19.83
C TYR A 66 -15.68 -5.39 -20.18
N ALA A 67 -14.71 -6.06 -20.81
CA ALA A 67 -14.78 -7.49 -21.13
C ALA A 67 -15.04 -8.38 -19.90
N LYS A 68 -14.81 -7.89 -18.67
CA LYS A 68 -15.10 -8.61 -17.43
C LYS A 68 -16.57 -8.59 -16.98
N MET A 69 -17.44 -7.80 -17.63
CA MET A 69 -18.87 -7.63 -17.30
C MET A 69 -19.20 -7.84 -15.82
N ASN A 70 -18.77 -6.90 -14.97
CA ASN A 70 -19.11 -6.93 -13.55
C ASN A 70 -20.26 -5.96 -13.27
N THR A 71 -21.31 -6.48 -12.64
CA THR A 71 -22.30 -5.62 -11.99
C THR A 71 -21.62 -4.86 -10.85
N ILE A 72 -21.85 -3.57 -10.69
CA ILE A 72 -21.22 -2.78 -9.63
C ILE A 72 -22.27 -2.40 -8.61
N LYS A 73 -22.01 -2.72 -7.34
CA LYS A 73 -22.87 -2.35 -6.21
C LYS A 73 -22.17 -1.29 -5.37
N TYR A 74 -22.82 -0.15 -5.18
CA TYR A 74 -22.31 0.95 -4.39
C TYR A 74 -23.02 1.02 -3.04
N TYR A 75 -22.26 1.28 -1.99
CA TYR A 75 -22.75 1.47 -0.62
C TYR A 75 -22.51 2.91 -0.18
N SER A 76 -23.54 3.53 0.40
CA SER A 76 -23.55 4.94 0.79
C SER A 76 -23.85 5.06 2.29
N LYS A 77 -23.29 6.11 2.91
CA LYS A 77 -23.54 6.46 4.31
C LYS A 77 -23.91 7.94 4.43
N ILE A 78 -24.99 8.21 5.14
CA ILE A 78 -25.52 9.57 5.33
C ILE A 78 -24.46 10.45 5.98
N GLY A 79 -24.19 11.60 5.36
CA GLY A 79 -23.18 12.57 5.80
C GLY A 79 -21.76 12.29 5.31
N LEU A 80 -21.46 11.06 4.82
CA LEU A 80 -20.17 10.71 4.20
C LEU A 80 -20.26 10.55 2.69
N SER A 81 -21.47 10.45 2.12
CA SER A 81 -21.75 10.50 0.70
C SER A 81 -23.13 11.12 0.43
N CYS A 82 -23.32 11.71 -0.75
CA CYS A 82 -24.57 12.32 -1.18
C CYS A 82 -24.91 11.97 -2.64
N LEU A 83 -25.83 12.72 -3.24
CA LEU A 83 -26.29 12.50 -4.61
C LEU A 83 -25.19 12.76 -5.64
N VAL A 84 -24.23 13.65 -5.34
CA VAL A 84 -23.07 13.91 -6.21
C VAL A 84 -22.23 12.64 -6.38
N GLU A 85 -21.87 11.96 -5.30
CA GLU A 85 -21.09 10.70 -5.38
C GLU A 85 -21.92 9.53 -5.89
N ALA A 86 -23.24 9.59 -5.77
CA ALA A 86 -24.13 8.61 -6.38
C ALA A 86 -24.33 8.85 -7.88
N ASP A 87 -23.82 9.97 -8.42
CA ASP A 87 -24.03 10.44 -9.79
C ASP A 87 -25.54 10.65 -10.10
N GLU A 88 -26.23 11.29 -9.16
CA GLU A 88 -27.65 11.67 -9.22
C GLU A 88 -27.86 13.20 -9.04
N GLU A 89 -26.78 13.96 -8.88
CA GLU A 89 -26.77 15.42 -8.77
C GLU A 89 -25.48 15.96 -9.42
N PRO A 90 -25.52 17.08 -10.15
CA PRO A 90 -24.31 17.73 -10.66
C PRO A 90 -23.31 18.07 -9.52
N PRO A 91 -22.00 18.02 -9.78
CA PRO A 91 -21.00 18.42 -8.80
C PRO A 91 -21.17 19.88 -8.38
N HIS A 92 -20.79 20.19 -7.13
CA HIS A 92 -20.73 21.56 -6.64
C HIS A 92 -19.40 22.21 -7.05
N ASP A 93 -19.23 23.49 -6.71
CA ASP A 93 -17.96 24.19 -6.91
C ASP A 93 -16.79 23.49 -6.19
N VAL A 94 -15.59 23.68 -6.73
CA VAL A 94 -14.35 23.14 -6.15
C VAL A 94 -14.17 23.60 -4.70
N ASN A 95 -13.82 22.66 -3.84
CA ASN A 95 -13.43 22.92 -2.47
C ASN A 95 -12.24 23.90 -2.39
N LYS A 96 -12.49 25.10 -1.85
CA LYS A 96 -11.49 26.17 -1.74
C LYS A 96 -10.28 25.77 -0.90
N ASP A 97 -10.50 25.05 0.20
CA ASP A 97 -9.42 24.60 1.10
C ASP A 97 -8.50 23.59 0.40
N ALA A 98 -9.08 22.70 -0.41
CA ALA A 98 -8.32 21.78 -1.27
C ALA A 98 -7.48 22.55 -2.31
N LEU A 99 -8.11 23.49 -3.03
CA LEU A 99 -7.45 24.28 -4.07
C LEU A 99 -6.29 25.11 -3.49
N GLU A 100 -6.51 25.82 -2.39
CA GLU A 100 -5.47 26.59 -1.68
C GLU A 100 -4.30 25.70 -1.25
N THR A 101 -4.59 24.48 -0.80
CA THR A 101 -3.55 23.51 -0.40
C THR A 101 -2.69 23.09 -1.58
N VAL A 102 -3.27 22.83 -2.75
CA VAL A 102 -2.51 22.44 -3.95
C VAL A 102 -1.74 23.62 -4.55
N LEU A 103 -2.29 24.84 -4.51
CA LEU A 103 -1.56 26.06 -4.87
C LEU A 103 -0.36 26.29 -3.94
N LEU A 104 -0.52 26.06 -2.63
CA LEU A 104 0.57 26.11 -1.66
C LEU A 104 1.69 25.11 -2.00
N PHE A 105 1.34 23.87 -2.35
CA PHE A 105 2.33 22.88 -2.79
C PHE A 105 3.02 23.28 -4.09
N SER A 106 2.28 23.84 -5.04
CA SER A 106 2.83 24.34 -6.29
C SER A 106 3.87 25.44 -6.05
N LEU A 107 3.58 26.38 -5.13
CA LEU A 107 4.53 27.41 -4.72
C LEU A 107 5.76 26.82 -4.00
N ALA A 108 5.55 25.87 -3.08
CA ALA A 108 6.63 25.20 -2.36
C ALA A 108 7.59 24.43 -3.30
N LEU A 109 7.04 23.87 -4.37
CA LEU A 109 7.77 23.15 -5.43
C LEU A 109 8.27 24.06 -6.56
N ASN A 110 8.11 25.38 -6.43
CA ASN A 110 8.54 26.37 -7.43
C ASN A 110 7.96 26.08 -8.83
N SER A 111 6.75 25.54 -8.88
CA SER A 111 6.03 25.21 -10.11
C SER A 111 5.36 26.43 -10.74
N ASN A 112 5.13 26.37 -12.05
CA ASN A 112 4.41 27.41 -12.78
C ASN A 112 2.90 27.12 -12.70
N ILE A 113 2.21 27.92 -11.89
CA ILE A 113 0.76 27.84 -11.71
C ILE A 113 0.07 28.37 -12.96
N VAL A 114 -0.99 27.71 -13.40
CA VAL A 114 -1.79 28.13 -14.56
C VAL A 114 -2.63 29.37 -14.24
N ASP A 115 -2.96 30.18 -15.25
CA ASP A 115 -3.79 31.38 -15.06
C ASP A 115 -5.27 31.03 -14.79
N GLU A 116 -5.75 29.93 -15.37
CA GLU A 116 -7.11 29.44 -15.23
C GLU A 116 -7.11 27.91 -15.16
N ILE A 117 -7.84 27.36 -14.19
CA ILE A 117 -7.92 25.92 -13.92
C ILE A 117 -9.21 25.37 -14.53
N HIS A 118 -9.07 24.30 -15.31
CA HIS A 118 -10.18 23.61 -15.97
C HIS A 118 -10.32 22.20 -15.39
N VAL A 119 -11.55 21.82 -15.03
CA VAL A 119 -11.86 20.47 -14.57
C VAL A 119 -12.07 19.57 -15.77
N MET A 120 -11.45 18.39 -15.75
CA MET A 120 -11.52 17.38 -16.80
C MET A 120 -12.09 16.09 -16.23
N ARG A 121 -12.73 15.30 -17.08
CA ARG A 121 -13.24 13.95 -16.80
C ARG A 121 -12.28 12.92 -17.36
N LYS A 122 -11.57 12.21 -16.49
CA LYS A 122 -10.71 11.06 -16.83
C LYS A 122 -11.56 9.80 -16.76
N ILE A 123 -11.86 9.17 -17.89
CA ILE A 123 -12.78 8.01 -17.97
C ILE A 123 -12.29 6.86 -17.09
N VAL A 124 -13.05 6.37 -16.10
CA VAL A 124 -12.70 5.26 -15.20
C VAL A 124 -13.85 4.28 -15.14
N ILE A 125 -13.70 3.12 -15.80
CA ILE A 125 -14.79 2.14 -15.94
C ILE A 125 -14.63 0.87 -15.10
N ASP A 126 -13.65 0.82 -14.20
CA ASP A 126 -13.43 -0.31 -13.29
C ASP A 126 -14.47 -0.40 -12.14
N GLY A 127 -15.35 0.61 -12.07
CA GLY A 127 -16.39 0.78 -11.06
C GLY A 127 -15.97 1.55 -9.82
N SER A 128 -14.74 2.08 -9.77
CA SER A 128 -14.29 2.85 -8.61
C SER A 128 -14.80 4.30 -8.61
N ASN A 129 -15.34 4.79 -9.73
CA ASN A 129 -16.07 6.06 -9.83
C ASN A 129 -17.51 5.80 -10.31
N ALA A 130 -18.50 6.25 -9.54
CA ALA A 130 -19.92 6.00 -9.82
C ALA A 130 -20.42 6.60 -11.14
N SER A 131 -19.83 7.73 -11.54
CA SER A 131 -20.06 8.44 -12.81
C SER A 131 -19.35 7.82 -14.00
N GLY A 132 -18.45 6.86 -13.78
CA GLY A 132 -17.61 6.28 -14.84
C GLY A 132 -16.43 7.18 -15.27
N PHE A 133 -16.16 8.26 -14.52
CA PHE A 133 -14.98 9.11 -14.70
C PHE A 133 -14.52 9.72 -13.36
N GLN A 134 -13.26 10.09 -13.29
CA GLN A 134 -12.66 10.84 -12.20
C GLN A 134 -12.53 12.29 -12.63
N ARG A 135 -12.97 13.23 -11.80
CA ARG A 135 -12.71 14.66 -12.04
C ARG A 135 -11.28 14.99 -11.60
N THR A 136 -10.51 15.55 -12.53
CA THR A 136 -9.09 15.89 -12.38
C THR A 136 -8.84 17.26 -13.01
N MET A 137 -8.07 18.12 -12.37
CA MET A 137 -7.70 19.45 -12.88
C MET A 137 -6.20 19.69 -12.75
N LEU A 138 -5.57 20.19 -13.81
CA LEU A 138 -4.17 20.60 -13.79
C LEU A 138 -4.05 21.96 -13.08
N VAL A 139 -3.22 22.04 -12.04
CA VAL A 139 -3.04 23.27 -11.24
C VAL A 139 -1.72 23.96 -11.59
N SER A 140 -0.65 23.20 -11.78
CA SER A 140 0.64 23.75 -12.16
C SER A 140 1.50 22.75 -12.93
N SER A 141 2.53 23.25 -13.60
CA SER A 141 3.49 22.47 -14.35
C SER A 141 4.92 22.98 -14.16
N GLY A 142 5.90 22.11 -14.39
CA GLY A 142 7.31 22.46 -14.14
C GLY A 142 7.61 22.66 -12.65
N GLY A 143 8.79 23.20 -12.37
CA GLY A 143 9.29 23.37 -11.01
C GLY A 143 10.24 22.26 -10.59
N TYR A 144 10.55 22.18 -9.31
CA TYR A 144 11.52 21.22 -8.79
C TYR A 144 11.37 20.96 -7.29
N LEU A 145 11.60 19.72 -6.91
CA LEU A 145 11.82 19.29 -5.54
C LEU A 145 13.31 19.41 -5.19
N LYS A 146 13.63 20.07 -4.09
CA LYS A 146 14.99 20.07 -3.51
C LYS A 146 15.14 18.84 -2.61
N VAL A 147 16.11 17.99 -2.92
CA VAL A 147 16.47 16.80 -2.14
C VAL A 147 17.85 17.02 -1.50
N ASP A 148 18.17 16.27 -0.45
CA ASP A 148 19.46 16.34 0.25
C ASP A 148 20.64 16.32 -0.75
N ASN A 149 21.76 16.97 -0.39
CA ASN A 149 22.90 17.27 -1.27
C ASN A 149 22.60 18.25 -2.43
N PHE A 150 21.54 19.07 -2.31
CA PHE A 150 21.14 20.10 -3.30
C PHE A 150 20.74 19.56 -4.68
N LYS A 151 20.47 18.25 -4.81
CA LYS A 151 19.93 17.67 -6.05
C LYS A 151 18.52 18.21 -6.27
N LYS A 152 18.27 18.75 -7.46
CA LYS A 152 16.94 19.18 -7.89
C LYS A 152 16.33 18.09 -8.75
N ILE A 153 15.16 17.60 -8.36
CA ILE A 153 14.36 16.68 -9.16
C ILE A 153 13.23 17.50 -9.78
N GLY A 154 13.11 17.49 -11.11
CA GLY A 154 12.08 18.26 -11.79
C GLY A 154 10.68 17.75 -11.43
N VAL A 155 9.73 18.68 -11.36
CA VAL A 155 8.29 18.40 -11.25
C VAL A 155 7.69 18.59 -12.65
N GLN A 156 6.94 17.61 -13.15
CA GLN A 156 6.28 17.69 -14.45
C GLN A 156 4.94 18.41 -14.32
N SER A 157 4.10 17.93 -13.41
CA SER A 157 2.74 18.44 -13.20
C SER A 157 2.28 18.22 -11.77
N ILE A 158 1.39 19.12 -11.34
CA ILE A 158 0.63 19.01 -10.09
C ILE A 158 -0.84 19.16 -10.43
N SER A 159 -1.62 18.14 -10.09
CA SER A 159 -3.06 18.07 -10.36
C SER A 159 -3.85 17.90 -9.07
N LEU A 160 -5.09 18.38 -9.07
CA LEU A 160 -6.08 18.14 -8.01
C LEU A 160 -7.19 17.26 -8.58
N GLU A 161 -7.51 16.17 -7.90
CA GLU A 161 -8.50 15.20 -8.36
C GLU A 161 -9.32 14.59 -7.23
N GLU A 162 -10.42 13.93 -7.60
CA GLU A 162 -11.22 13.11 -6.68
C GLU A 162 -10.51 11.79 -6.39
N ASP A 163 -10.45 11.35 -5.13
CA ASP A 163 -10.10 9.96 -4.85
C ASP A 163 -11.25 9.01 -5.25
N ALA A 164 -10.90 7.77 -5.57
CA ALA A 164 -11.82 6.73 -6.00
C ALA A 164 -12.53 6.05 -4.81
N ALA A 165 -13.68 5.42 -5.05
CA ALA A 165 -14.43 4.67 -4.06
C ALA A 165 -13.62 3.51 -3.44
N LYS A 166 -13.94 3.13 -2.21
CA LYS A 166 -13.23 2.06 -1.48
C LYS A 166 -13.76 0.70 -1.92
N LEU A 167 -12.90 -0.16 -2.48
CA LEU A 167 -13.30 -1.53 -2.81
C LEU A 167 -13.60 -2.32 -1.51
N LEU A 168 -14.82 -2.81 -1.37
CA LEU A 168 -15.28 -3.60 -0.22
C LEU A 168 -15.19 -5.10 -0.51
N LEU A 169 -15.62 -5.48 -1.71
CA LEU A 169 -15.64 -6.87 -2.16
C LEU A 169 -15.37 -6.94 -3.66
N HIS A 170 -14.61 -7.96 -4.07
CA HIS A 170 -14.45 -8.32 -5.46
C HIS A 170 -14.70 -9.81 -5.63
N ASN A 171 -15.67 -10.17 -6.48
CA ASN A 171 -15.87 -11.54 -6.94
C ASN A 171 -15.97 -11.58 -8.47
N GLU A 172 -16.17 -12.77 -9.03
CA GLU A 172 -16.21 -12.99 -10.48
C GLU A 172 -17.43 -12.38 -11.21
N LEU A 173 -18.49 -12.00 -10.48
CA LEU A 173 -19.77 -11.54 -11.05
C LEU A 173 -20.05 -10.05 -10.78
N TYR A 174 -19.57 -9.54 -9.65
CA TYR A 174 -19.82 -8.18 -9.19
C TYR A 174 -18.68 -7.61 -8.33
N LYS A 175 -18.61 -6.29 -8.30
CA LYS A 175 -17.74 -5.51 -7.41
C LYS A 175 -18.59 -4.70 -6.45
N GLU A 176 -18.16 -4.59 -5.20
CA GLU A 176 -18.79 -3.74 -4.20
C GLU A 176 -17.87 -2.60 -3.80
N TYR A 177 -18.38 -1.37 -3.80
CA TYR A 177 -17.63 -0.17 -3.44
C TYR A 177 -18.36 0.68 -2.38
N GLY A 178 -17.61 1.21 -1.42
CA GLY A 178 -18.05 2.23 -0.46
C GLY A 178 -17.77 3.63 -0.99
N LEU A 179 -18.80 4.47 -1.01
CA LEU A 179 -18.73 5.85 -1.52
C LEU A 179 -18.18 6.86 -0.51
N ASP A 180 -17.90 6.44 0.73
CA ASP A 180 -17.30 7.28 1.78
C ASP A 180 -15.96 7.88 1.35
N ARG A 181 -15.16 7.13 0.56
CA ARG A 181 -13.89 7.62 0.02
C ARG A 181 -14.00 8.39 -1.29
N LEU A 182 -15.03 8.11 -2.12
CA LEU A 182 -15.18 8.74 -3.43
C LEU A 182 -15.29 10.27 -3.27
N GLY A 183 -14.47 11.04 -3.98
CA GLY A 183 -14.52 12.50 -3.95
C GLY A 183 -13.69 13.17 -2.86
N ILE A 184 -12.98 12.43 -2.00
CA ILE A 184 -11.98 13.02 -1.09
C ILE A 184 -10.92 13.75 -1.94
N PRO A 185 -10.52 14.99 -1.62
CA PRO A 185 -9.55 15.71 -2.43
C PRO A 185 -8.18 15.03 -2.41
N LEU A 186 -7.60 14.87 -3.59
CA LEU A 186 -6.36 14.15 -3.81
C LEU A 186 -5.44 15.02 -4.67
N VAL A 187 -4.21 15.28 -4.21
CA VAL A 187 -3.18 15.89 -5.07
C VAL A 187 -2.38 14.79 -5.75
N GLU A 188 -2.17 14.92 -7.05
CA GLU A 188 -1.26 14.11 -7.86
C GLU A 188 -0.03 14.97 -8.20
N ILE A 189 1.17 14.49 -7.88
CA ILE A 189 2.44 15.14 -8.23
C ILE A 189 3.26 14.17 -9.07
N ALA A 190 3.51 14.53 -10.33
CA ALA A 190 4.37 13.79 -11.24
C ALA A 190 5.77 14.38 -11.24
N LEU A 191 6.78 13.55 -10.99
CA LEU A 191 8.20 13.93 -11.02
C LEU A 191 8.85 13.51 -12.35
N GLU A 192 9.89 14.23 -12.75
CA GLU A 192 10.75 13.80 -13.84
C GLU A 192 11.44 12.46 -13.53
N PRO A 193 11.77 11.64 -14.55
CA PRO A 193 12.45 10.36 -14.35
C PRO A 193 13.78 10.52 -13.60
N ILE A 194 13.94 9.74 -12.54
CA ILE A 194 15.09 9.74 -11.64
C ILE A 194 15.96 8.54 -11.99
N SER A 195 17.26 8.78 -12.10
CA SER A 195 18.29 7.74 -12.14
C SER A 195 19.14 7.79 -10.87
N GLY A 196 19.54 6.61 -10.41
CA GLY A 196 20.41 6.43 -9.25
C GLY A 196 20.12 5.12 -8.51
N LYS A 197 20.77 4.96 -7.37
CA LYS A 197 20.60 3.78 -6.51
C LYS A 197 19.21 3.76 -5.86
N PRO A 198 18.68 2.58 -5.50
CA PRO A 198 17.38 2.46 -4.84
C PRO A 198 17.20 3.38 -3.62
N ASP A 199 18.23 3.52 -2.79
CA ASP A 199 18.17 4.39 -1.60
C ASP A 199 18.01 5.88 -1.95
N GLU A 200 18.65 6.33 -3.05
CA GLU A 200 18.48 7.71 -3.53
C GLU A 200 17.06 7.94 -4.03
N ILE A 201 16.52 6.98 -4.79
CA ILE A 201 15.15 7.03 -5.33
C ILE A 201 14.12 7.06 -4.20
N VAL A 202 14.31 6.23 -3.17
CA VAL A 202 13.48 6.24 -1.95
C VAL A 202 13.58 7.58 -1.23
N ASN A 203 14.78 8.17 -1.14
CA ASN A 203 14.96 9.47 -0.48
C ASN A 203 14.18 10.59 -1.19
N VAL A 204 14.06 10.54 -2.52
CA VAL A 204 13.22 11.50 -3.27
C VAL A 204 11.76 11.38 -2.85
N ALA A 205 11.20 10.17 -2.83
CA ALA A 205 9.81 9.94 -2.42
C ALA A 205 9.57 10.34 -0.96
N LEU A 206 10.51 10.01 -0.06
CA LEU A 206 10.47 10.43 1.35
C LEU A 206 10.48 11.95 1.49
N THR A 207 11.36 12.64 0.75
CA THR A 207 11.49 14.09 0.79
C THR A 207 10.21 14.77 0.33
N LEU A 208 9.58 14.30 -0.75
CA LEU A 208 8.29 14.84 -1.18
C LEU A 208 7.21 14.60 -0.12
N GLY A 209 7.12 13.38 0.41
CA GLY A 209 6.15 13.06 1.48
C GLY A 209 6.32 13.96 2.71
N ARG A 210 7.57 14.23 3.12
CA ARG A 210 7.88 15.15 4.24
C ARG A 210 7.52 16.59 3.91
N LEU A 211 7.76 17.07 2.69
CA LEU A 211 7.32 18.39 2.23
C LEU A 211 5.79 18.52 2.33
N LEU A 212 5.04 17.54 1.83
CA LEU A 212 3.57 17.57 1.90
C LEU A 212 3.08 17.58 3.36
N ARG A 213 3.68 16.75 4.22
CA ARG A 213 3.36 16.68 5.65
C ARG A 213 3.69 17.94 6.44
N SER A 214 4.71 18.69 6.02
CA SER A 214 5.11 19.95 6.66
C SER A 214 3.98 21.00 6.67
N SER A 215 3.05 20.92 5.72
CA SER A 215 1.90 21.81 5.64
C SER A 215 0.86 21.56 6.74
N LYS A 216 0.83 20.37 7.36
CA LYS A 216 -0.27 19.88 8.20
C LYS A 216 -1.66 19.86 7.50
N ARG A 217 -1.70 19.91 6.16
CA ARG A 217 -2.92 19.95 5.34
C ARG A 217 -3.17 18.67 4.55
N VAL A 218 -2.45 17.60 4.89
CA VAL A 218 -2.57 16.28 4.25
C VAL A 218 -3.00 15.23 5.24
N SER A 219 -3.81 14.29 4.78
CA SER A 219 -4.23 13.14 5.58
C SER A 219 -3.03 12.25 5.89
N ARG A 220 -3.06 11.62 7.07
CA ARG A 220 -2.02 10.70 7.53
C ARG A 220 -2.63 9.32 7.78
N GLY A 221 -1.79 8.29 7.68
CA GLY A 221 -2.20 6.90 7.90
C GLY A 221 -2.18 6.05 6.63
N LEU A 222 -2.57 4.79 6.76
CA LEU A 222 -2.57 3.86 5.63
C LEU A 222 -3.56 4.30 4.54
N GLY A 223 -3.16 4.21 3.28
CA GLY A 223 -4.00 4.58 2.14
C GLY A 223 -4.11 6.08 1.85
N SER A 224 -3.61 6.95 2.74
CA SER A 224 -3.62 8.41 2.54
C SER A 224 -2.62 8.89 1.50
N ILE A 225 -1.54 8.13 1.28
CA ILE A 225 -0.53 8.36 0.24
C ILE A 225 -0.33 7.10 -0.59
N ARG A 226 -0.26 7.25 -1.90
CA ARG A 226 0.05 6.18 -2.86
C ARG A 226 1.12 6.67 -3.81
N GLN A 227 1.96 5.73 -4.24
CA GLN A 227 3.00 5.97 -5.22
C GLN A 227 2.75 5.03 -6.39
N ASP A 228 2.44 5.59 -7.54
CA ASP A 228 2.49 4.88 -8.81
C ASP A 228 3.89 5.11 -9.40
N VAL A 229 4.56 4.01 -9.75
CA VAL A 229 6.00 4.01 -10.07
C VAL A 229 6.20 3.56 -11.50
N ASN A 230 6.78 4.41 -12.33
CA ASN A 230 7.10 4.11 -13.73
C ASN A 230 8.55 3.63 -13.83
N ILE A 231 8.78 2.36 -14.12
CA ILE A 231 10.12 1.73 -14.11
C ILE A 231 10.54 1.33 -15.53
N SER A 232 11.78 1.65 -15.89
CA SER A 232 12.41 1.18 -17.13
C SER A 232 13.89 0.90 -16.93
N VAL A 233 14.41 -0.04 -17.73
CA VAL A 233 15.84 -0.37 -17.84
C VAL A 233 16.34 -0.10 -19.27
N ASN A 234 17.65 -0.09 -19.49
CA ASN A 234 18.24 -0.04 -20.83
C ASN A 234 17.61 -1.08 -21.77
N ASP A 235 17.27 -0.64 -22.99
CA ASP A 235 16.61 -1.45 -24.03
C ASP A 235 15.24 -2.03 -23.61
N GLY A 236 14.69 -1.59 -22.49
CA GLY A 236 13.37 -1.92 -21.99
C GLY A 236 12.30 -0.92 -22.42
N GLN A 237 11.10 -1.14 -21.91
CA GLN A 237 9.95 -0.25 -22.05
C GLN A 237 9.47 0.20 -20.66
N VAL A 238 8.77 1.33 -20.60
CA VAL A 238 8.24 1.83 -19.33
C VAL A 238 7.09 0.96 -18.86
N VAL A 239 7.21 0.43 -17.65
CA VAL A 239 6.17 -0.32 -16.94
C VAL A 239 5.69 0.50 -15.76
N GLU A 240 4.38 0.71 -15.69
CA GLU A 240 3.73 1.41 -14.58
C GLU A 240 3.37 0.39 -13.49
N VAL A 241 3.87 0.57 -12.27
CA VAL A 241 3.54 -0.26 -11.12
C VAL A 241 2.69 0.54 -10.14
N LYS A 242 1.43 0.13 -9.98
CA LYS A 242 0.47 0.79 -9.09
C LYS A 242 0.43 0.17 -7.70
N GLY A 243 -0.01 0.96 -6.73
CA GLY A 243 -0.36 0.49 -5.40
C GLY A 243 0.84 0.28 -4.47
N VAL A 244 1.94 0.98 -4.71
CA VAL A 244 3.07 1.02 -3.76
C VAL A 244 2.70 1.95 -2.61
N GLN A 245 2.46 1.39 -1.43
CA GLN A 245 2.01 2.15 -0.26
C GLN A 245 3.17 2.53 0.67
N GLN A 246 4.16 1.64 0.81
CA GLN A 246 5.25 1.81 1.77
C GLN A 246 6.59 1.96 1.04
N LEU A 247 7.47 2.82 1.58
CA LEU A 247 8.82 3.00 1.02
C LEU A 247 9.67 1.72 1.11
N SER A 248 9.44 0.86 2.10
CA SER A 248 10.11 -0.45 2.19
C SER A 248 9.64 -1.42 1.10
N GLN A 249 8.38 -1.31 0.67
CA GLN A 249 7.83 -2.08 -0.45
C GLN A 249 8.41 -1.58 -1.78
N LEU A 250 8.57 -0.25 -1.92
CA LEU A 250 9.16 0.37 -3.10
C LEU A 250 10.53 -0.22 -3.46
N VAL A 251 11.44 -0.38 -2.49
CA VAL A 251 12.76 -0.98 -2.73
C VAL A 251 12.66 -2.38 -3.36
N LYS A 252 11.77 -3.22 -2.82
CA LYS A 252 11.55 -4.58 -3.32
C LYS A 252 10.93 -4.59 -4.73
N VAL A 253 9.98 -3.69 -4.97
CA VAL A 253 9.33 -3.51 -6.28
C VAL A 253 10.34 -3.07 -7.34
N LEU A 254 11.20 -2.10 -7.01
CA LEU A 254 12.28 -1.65 -7.90
C LEU A 254 13.23 -2.80 -8.26
N ASP A 255 13.67 -3.57 -7.25
CA ASP A 255 14.56 -4.71 -7.47
C ASP A 255 13.90 -5.81 -8.33
N TYR A 256 12.67 -6.21 -7.99
CA TYR A 256 11.94 -7.24 -8.73
C TYR A 256 11.66 -6.82 -10.17
N GLU A 257 11.14 -5.60 -10.39
CA GLU A 257 10.78 -5.14 -11.73
C GLU A 257 12.01 -4.95 -12.61
N THR A 258 13.14 -4.47 -12.05
CA THR A 258 14.42 -4.39 -12.77
C THR A 258 14.89 -5.77 -13.21
N LYS A 259 14.87 -6.76 -12.30
CA LYS A 259 15.20 -8.18 -12.59
C LYS A 259 14.28 -8.78 -13.65
N ARG A 260 12.97 -8.51 -13.55
CA ARG A 260 11.95 -8.99 -14.48
C ARG A 260 12.21 -8.44 -15.88
N GLN A 261 12.37 -7.12 -16.01
CA GLN A 261 12.63 -6.48 -17.29
C GLN A 261 13.92 -7.00 -17.93
N PHE A 262 15.00 -7.10 -17.16
CA PHE A 262 16.26 -7.66 -17.66
C PHE A 262 16.11 -9.12 -18.11
N GLY A 263 15.40 -9.96 -17.34
CA GLY A 263 15.11 -11.34 -17.73
C GLY A 263 14.30 -11.44 -19.02
N LEU A 264 13.31 -10.56 -19.21
CA LEU A 264 12.53 -10.52 -20.45
C LEU A 264 13.34 -10.07 -21.66
N ILE A 265 14.29 -9.15 -21.47
CA ILE A 265 15.24 -8.77 -22.54
C ILE A 265 16.08 -9.98 -22.95
N LYS A 266 16.56 -10.78 -21.98
CA LYS A 266 17.30 -12.02 -22.28
C LYS A 266 16.46 -13.08 -22.98
N ILE A 267 15.18 -13.21 -22.62
CA ILE A 267 14.25 -14.06 -23.36
C ILE A 267 14.10 -13.54 -24.80
N ALA A 268 13.92 -12.23 -25.01
CA ALA A 268 13.81 -11.64 -26.34
C ALA A 268 15.08 -11.81 -27.20
N ASP A 269 16.27 -11.77 -26.58
CA ASP A 269 17.53 -12.09 -27.27
C ASP A 269 17.50 -13.52 -27.82
N GLU A 270 16.96 -14.49 -27.08
CA GLU A 270 16.78 -15.87 -27.56
C GLU A 270 15.75 -15.99 -28.68
N PHE A 271 14.64 -15.23 -28.63
CA PHE A 271 13.70 -15.12 -29.75
C PHE A 271 14.40 -14.68 -31.03
N LYS A 272 15.23 -13.63 -30.94
CA LYS A 272 15.99 -13.08 -32.08
C LYS A 272 17.05 -14.06 -32.58
N LYS A 273 17.82 -14.69 -31.69
CA LYS A 273 18.85 -15.68 -32.08
C LYS A 273 18.27 -16.86 -32.85
N ARG A 274 17.05 -17.27 -32.52
CA ARG A 274 16.35 -18.41 -33.15
C ARG A 274 15.55 -18.01 -34.40
N ASN A 275 15.48 -16.73 -34.75
CA ASN A 275 14.67 -16.19 -35.85
C ASN A 275 13.22 -16.70 -35.84
N ILE A 276 12.57 -16.64 -34.67
CA ILE A 276 11.19 -17.11 -34.52
C ILE A 276 10.24 -16.17 -35.30
N GLU A 277 9.48 -16.73 -36.23
CA GLU A 277 8.48 -16.01 -37.04
C GLU A 277 7.09 -16.07 -36.38
N ASP A 278 6.36 -14.94 -36.42
CA ASP A 278 5.04 -14.83 -35.81
C ASP A 278 4.01 -15.78 -36.45
N ASP A 279 4.18 -16.08 -37.74
CA ASP A 279 3.25 -16.92 -38.52
C ASP A 279 3.21 -18.37 -38.04
N PHE A 280 4.18 -18.82 -37.24
CA PHE A 280 4.22 -20.16 -36.64
C PHE A 280 3.80 -20.17 -35.15
N ILE A 281 3.28 -19.05 -34.64
CA ILE A 281 2.78 -18.95 -33.26
C ILE A 281 1.25 -18.93 -33.32
N GLY A 282 0.62 -20.03 -32.90
CA GLY A 282 -0.82 -20.17 -32.96
C GLY A 282 -1.39 -20.45 -34.36
N ASP A 283 -0.54 -20.87 -35.29
CA ASP A 283 -0.91 -21.35 -36.64
C ASP A 283 -1.80 -22.59 -36.59
N LYS A 284 -1.62 -23.42 -35.56
CA LYS A 284 -2.40 -24.62 -35.29
C LYS A 284 -2.94 -24.60 -33.87
N ILE A 285 -4.25 -24.75 -33.77
CA ILE A 285 -5.00 -24.79 -32.51
C ILE A 285 -5.92 -26.00 -32.57
N GLN A 286 -5.84 -26.88 -31.58
CA GLN A 286 -6.59 -28.14 -31.55
C GLN A 286 -7.35 -28.32 -30.24
N ASP A 287 -8.58 -28.78 -30.32
CA ASP A 287 -9.35 -29.21 -29.15
C ASP A 287 -8.85 -30.57 -28.68
N ILE A 288 -8.34 -30.60 -27.45
CA ILE A 288 -7.77 -31.79 -26.81
C ILE A 288 -8.59 -32.23 -25.59
N THR A 289 -9.82 -31.72 -25.43
CA THR A 289 -10.70 -32.01 -24.29
C THR A 289 -10.92 -33.52 -24.10
N TYR A 290 -10.98 -34.28 -25.21
CA TYR A 290 -11.19 -35.72 -25.18
C TYR A 290 -10.03 -36.49 -24.53
N LEU A 291 -8.78 -35.99 -24.61
CA LEU A 291 -7.61 -36.60 -23.96
C LEU A 291 -7.73 -36.53 -22.43
N PHE A 292 -8.43 -35.51 -21.92
CA PHE A 292 -8.49 -35.21 -20.50
C PHE A 292 -9.73 -35.72 -19.76
N LYS A 293 -10.70 -36.33 -20.46
CA LYS A 293 -11.94 -36.86 -19.86
C LYS A 293 -11.69 -37.79 -18.67
N ASN A 294 -10.63 -38.60 -18.75
CA ASN A 294 -10.25 -39.57 -17.72
C ASN A 294 -8.96 -39.19 -16.97
N SER A 295 -8.54 -37.92 -17.03
CA SER A 295 -7.31 -37.48 -16.35
C SER A 295 -7.40 -37.73 -14.84
N SER A 296 -6.28 -38.11 -14.23
CA SER A 296 -6.16 -38.27 -12.78
C SER A 296 -6.02 -36.92 -12.05
N SER A 297 -5.73 -35.84 -12.77
CA SER A 297 -5.46 -34.51 -12.22
C SER A 297 -6.69 -33.83 -11.63
N ASN A 298 -6.60 -33.42 -10.37
CA ASN A 298 -7.67 -32.67 -9.71
C ASN A 298 -7.95 -31.32 -10.38
N THR A 299 -6.91 -30.65 -10.90
CA THR A 299 -7.04 -29.36 -11.59
C THR A 299 -7.83 -29.51 -12.88
N ILE A 300 -7.49 -30.50 -13.70
CA ILE A 300 -8.18 -30.79 -14.96
C ILE A 300 -9.64 -31.20 -14.69
N LYS A 301 -9.86 -32.10 -13.72
CA LYS A 301 -11.22 -32.48 -13.30
C LYS A 301 -12.05 -31.29 -12.84
N LYS A 302 -11.45 -30.32 -12.13
CA LYS A 302 -12.16 -29.12 -11.67
C LYS A 302 -12.60 -28.25 -12.85
N ILE A 303 -11.75 -28.08 -13.86
CA ILE A 303 -12.09 -27.35 -15.08
C ILE A 303 -13.22 -28.06 -15.85
N LEU A 304 -13.13 -29.39 -16.02
CA LEU A 304 -14.14 -30.18 -16.72
C LEU A 304 -15.53 -30.21 -16.05
N LYS A 305 -15.62 -29.87 -14.75
CA LYS A 305 -16.90 -29.74 -14.04
C LYS A 305 -17.69 -28.50 -14.45
N SER A 306 -17.04 -27.49 -15.05
CA SER A 306 -17.74 -26.29 -15.53
C SER A 306 -18.51 -26.60 -16.83
N SER A 307 -19.70 -26.03 -16.96
CA SER A 307 -20.55 -26.19 -18.14
C SER A 307 -19.84 -25.64 -19.39
N ASN A 308 -19.84 -26.40 -20.48
CA ASN A 308 -19.18 -26.05 -21.75
C ASN A 308 -17.68 -25.74 -21.60
N SER A 309 -16.97 -26.58 -20.82
CA SER A 309 -15.52 -26.52 -20.71
C SER A 309 -14.83 -27.18 -21.90
N ILE A 310 -13.79 -26.52 -22.39
CA ILE A 310 -12.90 -27.03 -23.45
C ILE A 310 -11.44 -26.89 -23.02
N PHE A 311 -10.58 -27.71 -23.60
CA PHE A 311 -9.13 -27.59 -23.55
C PHE A 311 -8.59 -27.41 -24.96
N LEU A 312 -7.89 -26.31 -25.21
CA LEU A 312 -7.20 -26.06 -26.46
C LEU A 312 -5.70 -26.22 -26.28
N SER A 313 -5.06 -26.88 -27.25
CA SER A 313 -3.61 -26.88 -27.42
C SER A 313 -3.22 -25.96 -28.56
N ILE A 314 -2.22 -25.13 -28.34
CA ILE A 314 -1.73 -24.11 -29.28
C ILE A 314 -0.29 -24.45 -29.63
N ARG A 315 0.01 -24.56 -30.93
CA ARG A 315 1.39 -24.72 -31.42
C ARG A 315 2.18 -23.44 -31.27
N LEU A 316 3.43 -23.55 -30.80
CA LEU A 316 4.37 -22.46 -30.62
C LEU A 316 5.68 -22.81 -31.34
N GLY A 317 5.77 -22.44 -32.62
CA GLY A 317 6.89 -22.80 -33.49
C GLY A 317 8.23 -22.23 -33.01
N GLY A 318 9.26 -23.07 -32.84
CA GLY A 318 10.60 -22.64 -32.43
C GLY A 318 10.78 -22.26 -30.94
N LEU A 319 9.72 -22.37 -30.12
CA LEU A 319 9.74 -21.98 -28.70
C LEU A 319 10.14 -23.11 -27.72
N ASN A 320 10.55 -24.30 -28.20
CA ASN A 320 10.92 -25.40 -27.31
C ASN A 320 12.05 -25.01 -26.34
N GLY A 321 11.84 -25.27 -25.04
CA GLY A 321 12.76 -24.90 -23.96
C GLY A 321 12.80 -23.40 -23.64
N LEU A 322 12.18 -22.52 -24.44
CA LEU A 322 12.19 -21.07 -24.23
C LEU A 322 11.05 -20.61 -23.31
N ILE A 323 9.95 -21.36 -23.21
CA ILE A 323 8.82 -21.04 -22.34
C ILE A 323 9.22 -21.23 -20.88
N GLY A 324 9.97 -22.30 -20.61
CA GLY A 324 10.57 -22.63 -19.32
C GLY A 324 11.94 -22.00 -19.06
N TYR A 325 12.54 -21.32 -20.05
CA TYR A 325 13.84 -20.67 -19.89
C TYR A 325 13.80 -19.59 -18.79
N GLU A 326 14.74 -19.69 -17.87
CA GLU A 326 14.80 -18.87 -16.65
C GLU A 326 16.15 -18.14 -16.56
N PRO A 327 16.33 -17.04 -17.30
CA PRO A 327 17.60 -16.28 -17.28
C PRO A 327 17.86 -15.63 -15.92
N ILE A 328 16.79 -15.32 -15.18
CA ILE A 328 16.82 -14.82 -13.80
C ILE A 328 15.85 -15.68 -13.01
N ASN A 329 16.27 -16.13 -11.82
CA ASN A 329 15.44 -16.92 -10.93
C ASN A 329 14.07 -16.27 -10.68
N GLY A 330 13.00 -17.01 -10.96
CA GLY A 330 11.61 -16.62 -10.88
C GLY A 330 11.04 -15.91 -12.10
N ILE A 331 11.83 -15.64 -13.14
CA ILE A 331 11.44 -14.90 -14.35
C ILE A 331 11.51 -15.83 -15.57
N ARG A 332 10.35 -16.25 -16.07
CA ARG A 332 10.19 -17.14 -17.22
C ARG A 332 8.96 -16.75 -18.04
N LEU A 333 8.98 -17.00 -19.35
CA LEU A 333 7.88 -16.65 -20.26
C LEU A 333 6.56 -17.32 -19.83
N GLY A 334 6.59 -18.60 -19.44
CA GLY A 334 5.40 -19.33 -18.99
C GLY A 334 4.71 -18.70 -17.77
N LYS A 335 5.47 -18.04 -16.88
CA LYS A 335 4.91 -17.35 -15.71
C LYS A 335 4.15 -16.09 -16.13
N GLU A 336 4.71 -15.28 -17.03
CA GLU A 336 4.06 -14.07 -17.54
C GLU A 336 2.76 -14.41 -18.30
N LEU A 337 2.78 -15.46 -19.11
CA LEU A 337 1.58 -15.94 -19.82
C LEU A 337 0.52 -16.47 -18.83
N GLY A 338 0.95 -17.19 -17.79
CA GLY A 338 0.06 -17.63 -16.71
C GLY A 338 -0.59 -16.47 -15.96
N GLU A 339 0.16 -15.40 -15.66
CA GLU A 339 -0.38 -14.18 -15.05
C GLU A 339 -1.38 -13.47 -15.98
N PHE A 340 -1.06 -13.39 -17.27
CA PHE A 340 -1.94 -12.78 -18.27
C PHE A 340 -3.29 -13.50 -18.37
N VAL A 341 -3.33 -14.84 -18.44
CA VAL A 341 -4.62 -15.57 -18.52
C VAL A 341 -5.40 -15.54 -17.21
N ARG A 342 -4.72 -15.46 -16.05
CA ARG A 342 -5.39 -15.30 -14.75
C ARG A 342 -6.21 -14.02 -14.68
N PHE A 343 -5.78 -12.96 -15.37
CA PHE A 343 -6.58 -11.75 -15.46
C PHE A 343 -7.97 -12.00 -16.06
N PHE A 344 -8.11 -12.94 -17.00
CA PHE A 344 -9.38 -13.32 -17.63
C PHE A 344 -10.18 -14.37 -16.83
N GLY A 345 -9.74 -14.71 -15.62
CA GLY A 345 -10.41 -15.67 -14.74
C GLY A 345 -9.99 -17.13 -14.94
N PHE A 346 -8.90 -17.40 -15.65
CA PHE A 346 -8.32 -18.74 -15.75
C PHE A 346 -7.41 -19.05 -14.55
N GLY A 347 -7.17 -20.32 -14.23
CA GLY A 347 -6.20 -20.70 -13.18
C GLY A 347 -4.74 -20.51 -13.60
N GLY A 348 -4.46 -20.60 -14.90
CA GLY A 348 -3.13 -20.57 -15.49
C GLY A 348 -3.12 -21.26 -16.86
N ILE A 349 -1.93 -21.60 -17.34
CA ILE A 349 -1.67 -22.36 -18.56
C ILE A 349 -0.87 -23.62 -18.19
N PHE A 350 -0.82 -24.59 -19.09
CA PHE A 350 0.21 -25.64 -19.09
C PHE A 350 1.08 -25.49 -20.33
N HIS A 351 2.37 -25.83 -20.28
CA HIS A 351 3.23 -25.77 -21.46
C HIS A 351 4.23 -26.92 -21.55
N SER A 352 4.73 -27.19 -22.76
CA SER A 352 5.63 -28.32 -23.03
C SER A 352 6.83 -28.40 -22.08
N ASP A 353 7.45 -27.26 -21.77
CA ASP A 353 8.70 -27.23 -20.99
C ASP A 353 8.55 -27.56 -19.49
N GLU A 354 7.32 -27.58 -18.96
CA GLU A 354 7.03 -27.97 -17.56
C GLU A 354 6.35 -29.36 -17.45
N LEU A 355 6.12 -30.01 -18.59
CA LEU A 355 5.46 -31.31 -18.69
C LEU A 355 6.49 -32.42 -19.01
N PRO A 356 6.33 -33.65 -18.49
CA PRO A 356 5.16 -34.20 -17.80
C PRO A 356 5.03 -33.74 -16.34
N ASN A 357 3.87 -33.19 -15.99
CA ASN A 357 3.51 -32.78 -14.63
C ASN A 357 1.99 -32.59 -14.53
N TYR A 358 1.47 -32.25 -13.34
CA TYR A 358 0.06 -31.91 -13.10
C TYR A 358 -0.95 -32.98 -13.53
N GLY A 359 -0.52 -34.26 -13.56
CA GLY A 359 -1.34 -35.39 -14.00
C GLY A 359 -1.55 -35.48 -15.52
N ILE A 360 -0.78 -34.73 -16.32
CA ILE A 360 -0.65 -34.90 -17.78
C ILE A 360 0.49 -35.89 -18.02
N THR A 361 0.19 -36.99 -18.68
CA THR A 361 1.11 -38.11 -18.86
C THR A 361 2.00 -37.93 -20.09
N ALA A 362 3.11 -38.68 -20.17
CA ALA A 362 3.95 -38.69 -21.36
C ALA A 362 3.18 -39.09 -22.64
N LYS A 363 2.20 -40.01 -22.50
CA LYS A 363 1.32 -40.42 -23.59
C LYS A 363 0.41 -39.28 -24.07
N ASP A 364 -0.09 -38.45 -23.16
CA ASP A 364 -0.89 -37.28 -23.52
C ASP A 364 -0.03 -36.27 -24.31
N ILE A 365 1.22 -36.09 -23.90
CA ILE A 365 2.19 -35.20 -24.58
C ILE A 365 2.49 -35.71 -26.00
N GLU A 366 2.72 -37.01 -26.18
CA GLU A 366 2.93 -37.63 -27.50
C GLU A 366 1.72 -37.42 -28.41
N ASN A 367 0.51 -37.68 -27.93
CA ASN A 367 -0.73 -37.44 -28.68
C ASN A 367 -0.85 -35.97 -29.12
N ILE A 368 -0.53 -35.02 -28.22
CA ILE A 368 -0.59 -33.57 -28.54
C ILE A 368 0.45 -33.20 -29.59
N LYS A 369 1.67 -33.75 -29.50
CA LYS A 369 2.73 -33.54 -30.49
C LYS A 369 2.31 -34.01 -31.87
N GLU A 370 1.68 -35.19 -31.96
CA GLU A 370 1.15 -35.72 -33.23
C GLU A 370 0.01 -34.85 -33.79
N LEU A 371 -0.96 -34.47 -32.97
CA LEU A 371 -2.12 -33.65 -33.37
C LEU A 371 -1.72 -32.28 -33.92
N LEU A 372 -0.74 -31.63 -33.29
CA LEU A 372 -0.23 -30.33 -33.74
C LEU A 372 0.85 -30.47 -34.82
N SER A 373 1.32 -31.69 -35.11
CA SER A 373 2.47 -31.98 -35.99
C SER A 373 3.70 -31.15 -35.59
N LEU A 374 4.08 -31.25 -34.32
CA LEU A 374 5.21 -30.49 -33.75
C LEU A 374 6.55 -31.05 -34.23
N SER A 375 7.47 -30.16 -34.57
CA SER A 375 8.89 -30.49 -34.72
C SER A 375 9.62 -30.47 -33.37
N ASP A 376 10.87 -30.96 -33.33
CA ASP A 376 11.69 -30.95 -32.10
C ASP A 376 12.02 -29.54 -31.58
N SER A 377 11.95 -28.52 -32.45
CA SER A 377 12.14 -27.12 -32.07
C SER A 377 10.86 -26.46 -31.56
N ASP A 378 9.70 -27.09 -31.70
CA ASP A 378 8.40 -26.49 -31.38
C ASP A 378 7.96 -26.82 -29.96
N ALA A 379 7.30 -25.85 -29.34
CA ALA A 379 6.60 -26.03 -28.08
C ALA A 379 5.08 -26.06 -28.30
N PHE A 380 4.35 -26.38 -27.23
CA PHE A 380 2.92 -26.19 -27.19
C PHE A 380 2.46 -25.62 -25.85
N LEU A 381 1.31 -24.99 -25.87
CA LEU A 381 0.63 -24.44 -24.70
C LEU A 381 -0.79 -24.96 -24.64
N ILE A 382 -1.24 -25.34 -23.44
CA ILE A 382 -2.60 -25.80 -23.17
C ILE A 382 -3.32 -24.78 -22.29
N ILE A 383 -4.52 -24.39 -22.70
CA ILE A 383 -5.44 -23.58 -21.90
C ILE A 383 -6.79 -24.30 -21.77
N GLY A 384 -7.34 -24.33 -20.56
CA GLY A 384 -8.60 -25.00 -20.26
C GLY A 384 -9.56 -24.11 -19.46
N GLY A 385 -10.83 -24.12 -19.84
CA GLY A 385 -11.86 -23.27 -19.23
C GLY A 385 -13.15 -23.23 -20.05
N GLU A 386 -14.02 -22.27 -19.75
CA GLU A 386 -15.27 -22.07 -20.49
C GLU A 386 -15.00 -21.62 -21.93
N GLU A 387 -15.64 -22.26 -22.90
CA GLU A 387 -15.46 -22.00 -24.34
C GLU A 387 -15.59 -20.51 -24.70
N LYS A 388 -16.60 -19.81 -24.17
CA LYS A 388 -16.80 -18.37 -24.43
C LYS A 388 -15.61 -17.53 -23.96
N LYS A 389 -15.07 -17.82 -22.78
CA LYS A 389 -13.90 -17.10 -22.23
C LYS A 389 -12.64 -17.43 -23.02
N ILE A 390 -12.49 -18.67 -23.46
CA ILE A 390 -11.34 -19.10 -24.27
C ILE A 390 -11.30 -18.35 -25.60
N ASN A 391 -12.44 -18.23 -26.28
CA ASN A 391 -12.52 -17.51 -27.55
C ASN A 391 -12.18 -16.01 -27.40
N ILE A 392 -12.42 -15.41 -26.23
CA ILE A 392 -12.04 -14.02 -25.94
C ILE A 392 -10.52 -13.87 -25.72
N VAL A 393 -9.87 -14.84 -25.06
CA VAL A 393 -8.45 -14.74 -24.67
C VAL A 393 -7.48 -15.26 -25.73
N LEU A 394 -7.93 -16.10 -26.66
CA LEU A 394 -7.06 -16.83 -27.60
C LEU A 394 -6.19 -15.90 -28.46
N GLU A 395 -6.82 -14.95 -29.18
CA GLU A 395 -6.10 -13.99 -30.01
C GLU A 395 -5.22 -13.03 -29.17
N PRO A 396 -5.70 -12.45 -28.04
CA PRO A 396 -4.84 -11.70 -27.12
C PRO A 396 -3.63 -12.48 -26.61
N LEU A 397 -3.79 -13.77 -26.31
CA LEU A 397 -2.72 -14.63 -25.81
C LEU A 397 -1.66 -14.89 -26.88
N ILE A 398 -2.06 -15.24 -28.11
CA ILE A 398 -1.14 -15.44 -29.23
C ILE A 398 -0.38 -14.14 -29.50
N ARG A 399 -1.09 -13.01 -29.62
CA ARG A 399 -0.48 -11.69 -29.80
C ARG A 399 0.52 -11.37 -28.70
N ARG A 400 0.19 -11.71 -27.45
CA ARG A 400 1.04 -11.50 -26.29
C ARG A 400 2.33 -12.31 -26.37
N ILE A 401 2.27 -13.57 -26.83
CA ILE A 401 3.46 -14.41 -27.05
C ILE A 401 4.38 -13.75 -28.09
N CYS A 402 3.82 -13.31 -29.23
CA CYS A 402 4.60 -12.66 -30.28
C CYS A 402 5.28 -11.37 -29.79
N GLN A 403 4.65 -10.62 -28.88
CA GLN A 403 5.22 -9.37 -28.35
C GLN A 403 6.52 -9.58 -27.54
N PHE A 404 6.73 -10.74 -26.93
CA PHE A 404 7.95 -11.00 -26.14
C PHE A 404 9.23 -11.03 -26.97
N LYS A 405 9.15 -11.18 -28.30
CA LYS A 405 10.31 -11.01 -29.18
C LYS A 405 10.90 -9.60 -29.14
N HIS A 406 10.11 -8.62 -28.71
CA HIS A 406 10.52 -7.22 -28.55
C HIS A 406 10.98 -6.88 -27.11
N GLY A 407 11.04 -7.85 -26.21
CA GLY A 407 11.48 -7.64 -24.83
C GLY A 407 10.33 -7.27 -23.90
N VAL A 408 10.51 -6.20 -23.15
CA VAL A 408 9.55 -5.73 -22.14
C VAL A 408 8.34 -5.11 -22.84
N ILE A 409 7.14 -5.51 -22.41
CA ILE A 409 5.89 -4.98 -22.95
C ILE A 409 5.42 -3.82 -22.05
N THR A 410 5.03 -2.70 -22.66
CA THR A 410 4.45 -1.54 -21.96
C THR A 410 3.10 -1.89 -21.35
N GLU A 411 2.99 -1.82 -20.03
CA GLU A 411 1.78 -2.20 -19.31
C GLU A 411 1.70 -1.61 -17.90
N THR A 412 0.53 -1.76 -17.29
CA THR A 412 0.29 -1.47 -15.89
C THR A 412 0.29 -2.77 -15.09
N ARG A 413 1.06 -2.81 -14.01
CA ARG A 413 1.18 -3.92 -13.06
C ARG A 413 0.79 -3.44 -11.66
N SER A 414 0.44 -4.37 -10.78
CA SER A 414 0.14 -4.08 -9.37
C SER A 414 1.24 -4.62 -8.47
N ALA A 415 1.66 -3.85 -7.47
CA ALA A 415 2.61 -4.30 -6.46
C ALA A 415 1.96 -5.28 -5.47
N THR A 416 2.62 -6.41 -5.19
CA THR A 416 2.23 -7.33 -4.11
C THR A 416 2.86 -6.90 -2.80
N MET A 417 2.37 -7.43 -1.67
CA MET A 417 2.95 -7.14 -0.35
C MET A 417 4.40 -7.63 -0.22
N ASP A 418 4.74 -8.71 -0.93
CA ASP A 418 6.10 -9.26 -0.96
C ASP A 418 7.05 -8.44 -1.84
N GLY A 419 6.52 -7.46 -2.59
CA GLY A 419 7.30 -6.57 -3.45
C GLY A 419 7.52 -7.11 -4.86
N THR A 420 6.78 -8.15 -5.27
CA THR A 420 6.70 -8.57 -6.68
C THR A 420 5.66 -7.75 -7.42
N THR A 421 5.66 -7.82 -8.76
CA THR A 421 4.66 -7.16 -9.61
C THR A 421 3.84 -8.19 -10.37
N ILE A 422 2.53 -7.97 -10.48
CA ILE A 422 1.59 -8.83 -11.24
C ILE A 422 0.93 -8.02 -12.34
N PHE A 423 0.71 -8.64 -13.50
CA PHE A 423 -0.02 -8.00 -14.61
C PHE A 423 -1.40 -7.51 -14.15
N SER A 424 -1.73 -6.26 -14.47
CA SER A 424 -3.05 -5.69 -14.22
C SER A 424 -3.77 -5.41 -15.52
N ARG A 425 -3.23 -4.53 -16.37
CA ARG A 425 -3.88 -4.15 -17.63
C ARG A 425 -2.87 -3.56 -18.62
N PRO A 426 -3.20 -3.46 -19.91
CA PRO A 426 -2.44 -2.64 -20.85
C PRO A 426 -2.36 -1.19 -20.37
N ARG A 427 -1.24 -0.51 -20.62
CA ARG A 427 -1.07 0.89 -20.23
C ARG A 427 -2.13 1.75 -20.91
N ALA A 428 -2.75 2.63 -20.13
CA ALA A 428 -3.79 3.54 -20.64
C ALA A 428 -3.21 4.51 -21.69
N GLY A 429 -4.02 4.85 -22.69
CA GLY A 429 -3.65 5.84 -23.71
C GLY A 429 -3.98 7.27 -23.30
N SER A 430 -3.54 8.23 -24.11
CA SER A 430 -3.82 9.67 -23.94
C SER A 430 -5.28 10.05 -24.22
N SER A 431 -6.05 9.20 -24.90
CA SER A 431 -7.44 9.44 -25.33
C SER A 431 -8.48 9.24 -24.22
N ARG A 432 -8.19 9.63 -22.97
CA ARG A 432 -9.01 9.30 -21.79
C ARG A 432 -9.65 10.50 -21.10
N MET A 433 -9.36 11.71 -21.56
CA MET A 433 -9.86 12.95 -20.94
C MET A 433 -10.78 13.73 -21.88
N TYR A 434 -11.78 14.39 -21.30
CA TYR A 434 -12.67 15.37 -21.92
C TYR A 434 -13.15 16.39 -20.87
N PRO A 435 -13.60 17.60 -21.22
CA PRO A 435 -13.98 18.64 -20.25
C PRO A 435 -15.14 18.24 -19.32
N GLU A 436 -15.05 18.65 -18.06
CA GLU A 436 -16.17 18.65 -17.11
C GLU A 436 -16.97 19.95 -17.29
N THR A 437 -18.13 19.86 -17.94
CA THR A 437 -18.94 21.03 -18.29
C THR A 437 -19.84 21.50 -17.17
N ASP A 438 -20.01 20.71 -16.11
CA ASP A 438 -20.89 21.06 -14.98
C ASP A 438 -20.23 22.11 -14.07
N ILE A 439 -18.92 22.31 -14.19
CA ILE A 439 -18.12 23.18 -13.33
C ILE A 439 -17.46 24.26 -14.18
N LEU A 440 -17.62 25.51 -13.76
CA LEU A 440 -17.03 26.64 -14.45
C LEU A 440 -15.50 26.66 -14.33
N PRO A 441 -14.77 27.18 -15.33
CA PRO A 441 -13.35 27.47 -15.20
C PRO A 441 -13.04 28.37 -14.00
N ILE A 442 -11.92 28.10 -13.34
CA ILE A 442 -11.55 28.76 -12.08
C ILE A 442 -10.34 29.66 -12.33
N PRO A 443 -10.51 31.00 -12.38
CA PRO A 443 -9.39 31.91 -12.52
C PRO A 443 -8.53 31.92 -11.25
N VAL A 444 -7.21 31.95 -11.42
CA VAL A 444 -6.26 31.98 -10.30
C VAL A 444 -6.00 33.43 -9.88
N ASP A 445 -6.46 33.78 -8.68
CA ASP A 445 -6.26 35.13 -8.12
C ASP A 445 -4.79 35.35 -7.69
N SER A 446 -4.15 36.37 -8.28
CA SER A 446 -2.79 36.79 -7.92
C SER A 446 -2.65 37.20 -6.45
N LYS A 447 -3.70 37.78 -5.85
CA LYS A 447 -3.68 38.15 -4.43
C LYS A 447 -3.64 36.92 -3.54
N LEU A 448 -4.44 35.89 -3.86
CA LEU A 448 -4.41 34.61 -3.16
C LEU A 448 -3.02 33.98 -3.22
N LEU A 449 -2.36 33.99 -4.39
CA LEU A 449 -1.00 33.47 -4.54
C LEU A 449 0.02 34.21 -3.68
N TYR A 450 -0.09 35.54 -3.58
CA TYR A 450 0.78 36.34 -2.70
C TYR A 450 0.61 35.94 -1.23
N ASP A 451 -0.63 35.81 -0.77
CA ASP A 451 -0.92 35.41 0.62
C ASP A 451 -0.45 33.99 0.92
N LEU A 452 -0.63 33.05 -0.01
CA LEU A 452 -0.17 31.67 0.12
C LEU A 452 1.36 31.57 0.13
N LYS A 453 2.07 32.42 -0.63
CA LYS A 453 3.54 32.44 -0.64
C LYS A 453 4.13 32.73 0.74
N GLN A 454 3.45 33.54 1.55
CA GLN A 454 3.85 33.82 2.93
C GLN A 454 3.50 32.69 3.92
N LYS A 455 2.64 31.75 3.50
CA LYS A 455 2.20 30.60 4.29
C LYS A 455 2.94 29.31 3.94
N ILE A 456 3.92 29.36 3.02
CA ILE A 456 4.74 28.19 2.70
C ILE A 456 5.40 27.69 4.00
N PRO A 457 5.20 26.41 4.36
CA PRO A 457 5.76 25.88 5.59
C PRO A 457 7.29 25.93 5.56
N LEU A 458 7.88 25.98 6.75
CA LEU A 458 9.32 25.81 6.92
C LEU A 458 9.77 24.45 6.35
N SER A 459 11.07 24.33 6.07
CA SER A 459 11.60 23.05 5.62
C SER A 459 11.34 21.98 6.68
N TRP A 460 11.18 20.72 6.25
CA TRP A 460 10.95 19.63 7.19
C TRP A 460 12.12 19.50 8.20
N ASN A 461 13.35 19.79 7.78
CA ASN A 461 14.51 19.83 8.68
C ASN A 461 14.34 20.89 9.78
N ASP A 462 13.94 22.11 9.42
CA ASP A 462 13.72 23.18 10.41
C ASP A 462 12.58 22.83 11.36
N LEU A 463 11.51 22.18 10.88
CA LEU A 463 10.42 21.71 11.72
C LEU A 463 10.87 20.61 12.68
N ILE A 464 11.74 19.69 12.23
CA ILE A 464 12.36 18.69 13.10
C ILE A 464 13.21 19.36 14.17
N ASP A 465 14.03 20.35 13.81
CA ASP A 465 14.86 21.08 14.77
C ASP A 465 14.00 21.84 15.79
N GLN A 466 12.89 22.44 15.35
CA GLN A 466 11.91 23.06 16.25
C GLN A 466 11.26 22.03 17.19
N MET A 467 10.89 20.84 16.69
CA MET A 467 10.36 19.77 17.55
C MET A 467 11.38 19.28 18.57
N MET A 468 12.65 19.12 18.15
CA MET A 468 13.74 18.73 19.04
C MET A 468 13.91 19.75 20.17
N GLN A 469 13.88 21.05 19.86
CA GLN A 469 13.99 22.11 20.86
C GLN A 469 12.75 22.20 21.75
N LYS A 470 11.54 22.13 21.17
CA LYS A 470 10.27 22.30 21.87
C LYS A 470 9.96 21.15 22.82
N TYR A 471 10.29 19.92 22.44
CA TYR A 471 9.94 18.70 23.18
C TYR A 471 11.15 17.96 23.77
N THR A 472 12.36 18.50 23.60
CA THR A 472 13.63 17.91 24.06
C THR A 472 13.83 16.47 23.54
N LEU A 473 13.42 16.24 22.29
CA LEU A 473 13.55 14.95 21.61
C LEU A 473 14.88 14.84 20.88
N ASN A 474 15.39 13.61 20.75
CA ASN A 474 16.49 13.35 19.82
C ASN A 474 15.98 13.38 18.37
N ARG A 475 16.89 13.59 17.41
CA ARG A 475 16.54 13.73 16.00
C ARG A 475 15.76 12.53 15.45
N LYS A 476 16.18 11.31 15.81
CA LYS A 476 15.56 10.07 15.33
C LYS A 476 14.09 9.96 15.75
N LEU A 477 13.79 10.23 17.03
CA LEU A 477 12.42 10.20 17.55
C LEU A 477 11.57 11.33 16.96
N SER A 478 12.16 12.51 16.77
CA SER A 478 11.47 13.63 16.09
C SER A 478 11.08 13.25 14.67
N GLU A 479 12.01 12.66 13.89
CA GLU A 479 11.74 12.19 12.53
C GLU A 479 10.68 11.10 12.52
N HIS A 480 10.76 10.12 13.43
CA HIS A 480 9.75 9.07 13.55
C HIS A 480 8.34 9.63 13.84
N ILE A 481 8.21 10.59 14.77
CA ILE A 481 6.93 11.21 15.10
C ILE A 481 6.41 12.01 13.91
N PHE A 482 7.27 12.84 13.30
CA PHE A 482 6.93 13.63 12.12
C PHE A 482 6.45 12.78 10.95
N ASP A 483 7.09 11.63 10.73
CA ASP A 483 6.73 10.72 9.64
C ASP A 483 5.54 9.81 9.97
N SER A 484 5.13 9.74 11.24
CA SER A 484 4.03 8.90 11.68
C SER A 484 2.66 9.55 11.48
N GLN A 485 1.62 8.71 11.57
CA GLN A 485 0.24 9.16 11.70
C GLN A 485 -0.06 9.74 13.09
N TYR A 486 0.83 9.51 14.06
CA TYR A 486 0.63 9.88 15.46
C TYR A 486 1.13 11.30 15.79
N TYR A 487 1.47 12.11 14.78
CA TYR A 487 1.94 13.47 15.01
C TYR A 487 0.91 14.32 15.78
N ASP A 488 -0.34 14.34 15.31
CA ASP A 488 -1.39 15.17 15.91
C ASP A 488 -1.81 14.64 17.29
N ILE A 489 -1.89 13.31 17.44
CA ILE A 489 -2.20 12.69 18.73
C ILE A 489 -1.08 12.92 19.75
N PHE A 490 0.18 12.93 19.32
CA PHE A 490 1.33 13.25 20.16
C PHE A 490 1.26 14.69 20.68
N GLU A 491 0.99 15.67 19.81
CA GLU A 491 0.80 17.07 20.23
C GLU A 491 -0.37 17.20 21.21
N LYS A 492 -1.46 16.48 20.98
CA LYS A 492 -2.64 16.48 21.87
C LYS A 492 -2.33 15.90 23.24
N ILE A 493 -1.68 14.73 23.31
CA ILE A 493 -1.34 14.09 24.60
C ILE A 493 -0.40 14.98 25.40
N ILE A 494 0.63 15.57 24.77
CA ILE A 494 1.56 16.48 25.48
C ILE A 494 0.85 17.73 26.00
N SER A 495 -0.13 18.25 25.26
CA SER A 495 -0.88 19.43 25.72
C SER A 495 -1.71 19.15 26.98
N THR A 496 -2.10 17.90 27.20
CA THR A 496 -2.94 17.48 28.34
C THR A 496 -2.14 16.87 29.49
N SER A 497 -1.03 16.20 29.21
CA SER A 497 -0.23 15.46 30.21
C SER A 497 0.86 16.34 30.81
N LYS A 498 1.02 16.29 32.13
CA LYS A 498 2.04 17.09 32.86
C LYS A 498 3.16 16.24 33.48
N ASN A 499 2.89 14.96 33.74
CA ASN A 499 3.76 14.08 34.50
C ASN A 499 4.54 13.09 33.62
N ILE A 500 4.28 13.07 32.32
CA ILE A 500 4.87 12.12 31.36
C ILE A 500 5.87 12.85 30.46
N THR A 501 7.06 12.28 30.28
CA THR A 501 8.07 12.86 29.40
C THR A 501 7.67 12.71 27.92
N PRO A 502 7.85 13.76 27.09
CA PRO A 502 7.60 13.68 25.65
C PRO A 502 8.33 12.51 24.97
N THR A 503 9.58 12.23 25.38
CA THR A 503 10.38 11.12 24.87
C THR A 503 9.71 9.76 25.08
N PHE A 504 9.07 9.57 26.25
CA PHE A 504 8.37 8.33 26.55
C PHE A 504 7.15 8.18 25.63
N ILE A 505 6.32 9.21 25.50
CA ILE A 505 5.14 9.19 24.63
C ILE A 505 5.56 8.90 23.17
N ALA A 506 6.61 9.59 22.70
CA ALA A 506 7.11 9.43 21.34
C ALA A 506 7.58 7.99 21.05
N SER A 507 8.39 7.41 21.95
CA SER A 507 8.87 6.03 21.83
C SER A 507 7.72 5.02 21.86
N LYS A 508 6.72 5.20 22.75
CA LYS A 508 5.55 4.33 22.81
C LYS A 508 4.68 4.37 21.55
N LEU A 509 4.46 5.56 20.98
CA LEU A 509 3.66 5.69 19.77
C LEU A 509 4.38 5.19 18.51
N THR A 510 5.70 5.36 18.42
CA THR A 510 6.45 5.07 17.18
C THR A 510 7.23 3.77 17.19
N GLU A 511 7.89 3.42 18.28
CA GLU A 511 8.76 2.24 18.35
C GLU A 511 7.96 1.02 18.81
N ASP A 512 7.22 1.13 19.92
CA ASP A 512 6.50 -0.01 20.51
C ASP A 512 5.34 -0.47 19.63
N ILE A 513 4.47 0.43 19.14
CA ILE A 513 3.36 0.06 18.24
C ILE A 513 3.89 -0.59 16.96
N VAL A 514 5.01 -0.08 16.41
CA VAL A 514 5.63 -0.67 15.21
C VAL A 514 6.23 -2.04 15.52
N SER A 515 6.90 -2.19 16.66
CA SER A 515 7.43 -3.48 17.12
C SER A 515 6.33 -4.52 17.30
N LEU A 516 5.23 -4.16 17.97
CA LEU A 516 4.06 -5.00 18.15
C LEU A 516 3.43 -5.38 16.80
N SER A 517 3.34 -4.42 15.88
CA SER A 517 2.80 -4.66 14.54
C SER A 517 3.65 -5.64 13.71
N ARG A 518 4.99 -5.66 13.89
CA ARG A 518 5.86 -6.66 13.26
C ARG A 518 5.59 -8.09 13.73
N ASN A 519 5.01 -8.26 14.92
CA ASN A 519 4.55 -9.54 15.43
C ASN A 519 3.13 -9.91 14.93
N ASN A 520 2.70 -9.34 13.80
CA ASN A 520 1.38 -9.53 13.19
C ASN A 520 0.20 -9.05 14.06
N LEU A 521 0.43 -8.10 14.97
CA LEU A 521 -0.63 -7.50 15.77
C LEU A 521 -1.29 -6.33 15.03
N ASP A 522 -2.60 -6.18 15.23
CA ASP A 522 -3.43 -5.24 14.47
C ASP A 522 -3.39 -3.83 15.10
N LYS A 523 -2.55 -2.96 14.52
CA LYS A 523 -2.43 -1.56 14.95
C LYS A 523 -3.69 -0.72 14.70
N SER A 524 -4.59 -1.14 13.83
CA SER A 524 -5.80 -0.35 13.50
C SER A 524 -6.78 -0.27 14.67
N LEU A 525 -6.66 -1.17 15.64
CA LEU A 525 -7.48 -1.22 16.85
C LEU A 525 -7.08 -0.15 17.88
N LEU A 526 -5.86 0.39 17.79
CA LEU A 526 -5.40 1.51 18.63
C LEU A 526 -5.89 2.83 18.05
N THR A 527 -7.17 3.11 18.26
CA THR A 527 -7.78 4.39 17.88
C THR A 527 -7.24 5.55 18.71
N ASP A 528 -7.35 6.77 18.19
CA ASP A 528 -6.93 8.00 18.89
C ASP A 528 -7.52 8.11 20.30
N ASN A 529 -8.79 7.73 20.47
CA ASN A 529 -9.46 7.74 21.77
C ASN A 529 -8.82 6.77 22.77
N VAL A 530 -8.45 5.56 22.30
CA VAL A 530 -7.76 4.56 23.13
C VAL A 530 -6.39 5.09 23.55
N LEU A 531 -5.62 5.67 22.63
CA LEU A 531 -4.31 6.24 22.93
C LEU A 531 -4.39 7.36 23.97
N ILE A 532 -5.32 8.32 23.78
CA ILE A 532 -5.55 9.41 24.74
C ILE A 532 -5.93 8.85 26.12
N GLU A 533 -6.85 7.89 26.18
CA GLU A 533 -7.30 7.31 27.46
C GLU A 533 -6.15 6.63 28.21
N VAL A 534 -5.28 5.88 27.52
CA VAL A 534 -4.14 5.21 28.14
C VAL A 534 -3.17 6.22 28.75
N PHE A 535 -2.81 7.28 28.01
CA PHE A 535 -1.88 8.28 28.53
C PHE A 535 -2.51 9.18 29.60
N ASP A 536 -3.81 9.47 29.54
CA ASP A 536 -4.53 10.19 30.61
C ASP A 536 -4.53 9.40 31.92
N LYS A 537 -4.76 8.07 31.86
CA LYS A 537 -4.66 7.19 33.04
C LYS A 537 -3.24 7.11 33.58
N LEU A 538 -2.23 7.12 32.71
CA LEU A 538 -0.82 7.15 33.13
C LEU A 538 -0.48 8.46 33.83
N ASP A 539 -0.96 9.60 33.31
CA ASP A 539 -0.69 10.92 33.88
C ASP A 539 -1.32 11.10 35.26
N LYS A 540 -2.51 10.51 35.46
CA LYS A 540 -3.21 10.42 36.75
C LYS A 540 -2.61 9.42 37.73
N GLY A 541 -1.63 8.63 37.30
CA GLY A 541 -0.98 7.60 38.13
C GLY A 541 -1.79 6.31 38.32
N SER A 542 -2.91 6.15 37.60
CA SER A 542 -3.77 4.97 37.70
C SER A 542 -3.17 3.72 37.08
N ILE A 543 -2.15 3.87 36.22
CA ILE A 543 -1.42 2.76 35.58
C ILE A 543 0.08 3.00 35.64
N ALA A 544 0.88 1.93 35.72
CA ALA A 544 2.34 2.02 35.65
C ALA A 544 2.84 2.18 34.20
N LYS A 545 4.06 2.70 34.02
CA LYS A 545 4.68 2.92 32.69
C LYS A 545 4.83 1.63 31.89
N GLU A 546 5.13 0.52 32.55
CA GLU A 546 5.29 -0.80 31.94
C GLU A 546 3.98 -1.33 31.34
N SER A 547 2.84 -0.91 31.89
CA SER A 547 1.51 -1.40 31.51
C SER A 547 1.03 -0.85 30.19
N VAL A 548 1.53 0.31 29.75
CA VAL A 548 1.18 0.90 28.44
C VAL A 548 1.39 -0.09 27.30
N THR A 549 2.58 -0.72 27.28
CA THR A 549 2.94 -1.69 26.23
C THR A 549 2.06 -2.94 26.28
N LEU A 550 1.74 -3.41 27.49
CA LEU A 550 0.87 -4.59 27.70
C LEU A 550 -0.58 -4.31 27.28
N ILE A 551 -1.09 -3.12 27.56
CA ILE A 551 -2.42 -2.68 27.14
C ILE A 551 -2.49 -2.61 25.62
N PHE A 552 -1.48 -2.02 24.97
CA PHE A 552 -1.40 -1.99 23.51
C PHE A 552 -1.40 -3.40 22.92
N GLU A 553 -0.56 -4.29 23.45
CA GLU A 553 -0.49 -5.69 22.99
C GLU A 553 -1.85 -6.40 23.08
N LYS A 554 -2.56 -6.30 24.21
CA LYS A 554 -3.87 -6.94 24.40
C LYS A 554 -4.95 -6.42 23.44
N ILE A 555 -5.02 -5.10 23.28
CA ILE A 555 -5.99 -4.48 22.36
C ILE A 555 -5.68 -4.91 20.93
N MET A 556 -4.41 -4.87 20.52
CA MET A 556 -4.01 -5.28 19.17
C MET A 556 -4.19 -6.80 18.92
N LYS A 557 -4.21 -7.63 19.96
CA LYS A 557 -4.57 -9.07 19.90
C LYS A 557 -6.08 -9.33 19.83
N LYS A 558 -6.93 -8.32 19.97
CA LYS A 558 -8.40 -8.44 20.09
C LYS A 558 -8.86 -9.15 21.38
N GLU A 559 -8.00 -9.23 22.39
CA GLU A 559 -8.34 -9.79 23.70
C GLU A 559 -9.16 -8.82 24.56
N SER A 560 -9.15 -7.52 24.22
CA SER A 560 -9.90 -6.48 24.92
C SER A 560 -10.38 -5.41 23.93
N LYS A 561 -11.63 -4.97 24.08
CA LYS A 561 -12.23 -3.93 23.23
C LYS A 561 -12.05 -2.52 23.79
N SER A 562 -11.75 -2.41 25.08
CA SER A 562 -11.53 -1.13 25.77
C SER A 562 -10.28 -1.18 26.66
N VAL A 563 -9.76 0.00 26.99
CA VAL A 563 -8.65 0.14 27.94
C VAL A 563 -9.03 -0.42 29.32
N LYS A 564 -10.30 -0.27 29.72
CA LYS A 564 -10.81 -0.82 30.98
C LYS A 564 -10.74 -2.34 31.00
N GLU A 565 -11.25 -3.01 29.96
CA GLU A 565 -11.18 -4.47 29.84
C GLU A 565 -9.73 -5.00 29.82
N ALA A 566 -8.81 -4.26 29.18
CA ALA A 566 -7.40 -4.62 29.16
C ALA A 566 -6.78 -4.56 30.56
N LEU A 567 -7.15 -3.56 31.37
CA LEU A 567 -6.69 -3.43 32.76
C LEU A 567 -7.27 -4.51 33.68
N ASP A 568 -8.58 -4.75 33.58
CA ASP A 568 -9.29 -5.76 34.37
C ASP A 568 -8.71 -7.15 34.10
N SER A 569 -8.49 -7.49 32.83
CA SER A 569 -7.95 -8.79 32.42
C SER A 569 -6.45 -8.98 32.74
N LEU A 570 -5.71 -7.91 33.03
CA LEU A 570 -4.31 -8.00 33.49
C LEU A 570 -4.22 -8.05 35.04
N ASN A 571 -5.35 -8.02 35.77
CA ASN A 571 -5.38 -7.81 37.22
C ASN A 571 -4.56 -6.59 37.64
N LEU A 572 -4.53 -5.55 36.80
CA LEU A 572 -3.82 -4.28 37.02
C LEU A 572 -4.74 -3.25 37.68
N THR A 573 -5.54 -3.71 38.63
CA THR A 573 -6.23 -2.81 39.56
C THR A 573 -5.21 -2.22 40.52
N GLU A 574 -5.43 -0.95 40.84
CA GLU A 574 -4.60 -0.14 41.73
C GLU A 574 -4.33 -0.88 43.06
N ILE A 575 -3.06 -1.19 43.33
CA ILE A 575 -2.67 -1.74 44.63
C ILE A 575 -2.53 -0.56 45.59
N ASN A 576 -3.31 -0.56 46.67
CA ASN A 576 -3.16 0.36 47.79
C ASN A 576 -1.72 0.32 48.33
N ASN A 577 -1.16 1.46 48.75
CA ASN A 577 0.11 1.53 49.48
C ASN A 577 0.23 0.48 50.62
N ASP A 578 -0.86 0.13 51.32
CA ASP A 578 -0.86 -0.88 52.39
C ASP A 578 -0.68 -2.31 51.84
N GLU A 579 -1.33 -2.64 50.73
CA GLU A 579 -1.17 -3.93 50.06
C GLU A 579 0.23 -4.05 49.42
N LEU A 580 0.75 -2.96 48.85
CA LEU A 580 2.11 -2.91 48.34
C LEU A 580 3.12 -3.17 49.47
N ASN A 581 2.93 -2.52 50.63
CA ASN A 581 3.77 -2.76 51.80
C ASN A 581 3.72 -4.21 52.24
N TYR A 582 2.53 -4.81 52.33
CA TYR A 582 2.37 -6.21 52.72
C TYR A 582 3.10 -7.18 51.78
N ILE A 583 2.98 -6.97 50.47
CA ILE A 583 3.65 -7.82 49.46
C ILE A 583 5.18 -7.67 49.56
N LEU A 584 5.69 -6.44 49.68
CA LEU A 584 7.12 -6.20 49.81
C LEU A 584 7.67 -6.77 51.13
N ASP A 585 6.94 -6.65 52.24
CA ASP A 585 7.33 -7.23 53.53
C ASP A 585 7.38 -8.75 53.46
N LYS A 586 6.43 -9.38 52.77
CA LYS A 586 6.46 -10.82 52.53
C LYS A 586 7.68 -11.23 51.70
N ILE A 587 7.99 -10.50 50.62
CA ILE A 587 9.17 -10.78 49.78
C ILE A 587 10.46 -10.61 50.59
N ILE A 588 10.54 -9.60 51.45
CA ILE A 588 11.70 -9.38 52.32
C ILE A 588 11.83 -10.53 53.33
N ASN A 589 10.75 -10.91 54.00
CA ASN A 589 10.72 -12.01 54.97
C ASN A 589 11.08 -13.37 54.35
N ASP A 590 10.58 -13.65 53.15
CA ASP A 590 10.88 -14.88 52.41
C ASP A 590 12.34 -14.92 51.91
N ASN A 591 13.09 -13.81 52.00
CA ASN A 591 14.45 -13.67 51.49
C ASN A 591 15.45 -13.10 52.53
N VAL A 592 15.14 -13.24 53.83
CA VAL A 592 15.98 -12.74 54.93
C VAL A 592 17.43 -13.24 54.85
N GLN A 593 17.63 -14.49 54.46
CA GLN A 593 18.97 -15.08 54.36
C GLN A 593 19.82 -14.41 53.26
N LEU A 594 19.20 -14.01 52.15
CA LEU A 594 19.84 -13.28 51.06
C LEU A 594 20.17 -11.83 51.45
N ILE A 595 19.36 -11.22 52.31
CA ILE A 595 19.60 -9.88 52.87
C ILE A 595 20.78 -9.91 53.84
N LYS A 596 20.90 -10.95 54.68
CA LYS A 596 22.03 -11.12 55.61
C LYS A 596 23.37 -11.32 54.90
N GLU A 597 23.38 -12.03 53.76
CA GLU A 597 24.62 -12.28 53.01
C GLU A 597 25.08 -11.09 52.16
N LYS A 598 24.16 -10.27 51.64
CA LYS A 598 24.48 -9.22 50.65
C LYS A 598 24.14 -7.79 51.09
N GLY A 599 23.50 -7.61 52.25
CA GLY A 599 23.09 -6.30 52.77
C GLY A 599 22.31 -5.50 51.73
N ILE A 600 22.68 -4.23 51.55
CA ILE A 600 22.03 -3.31 50.60
C ILE A 600 22.18 -3.74 49.13
N ASN A 601 23.18 -4.57 48.80
CA ASN A 601 23.38 -5.09 47.43
C ASN A 601 22.33 -6.16 47.04
N SER A 602 21.48 -6.59 47.97
CA SER A 602 20.35 -7.50 47.72
C SER A 602 19.19 -6.85 46.94
N ILE A 603 19.16 -5.50 46.84
CA ILE A 603 18.10 -4.74 46.17
C ILE A 603 17.82 -5.22 44.75
N SER A 604 18.85 -5.51 43.94
CA SER A 604 18.67 -5.93 42.55
C SER A 604 17.95 -7.29 42.43
N ALA A 605 18.25 -8.22 43.34
CA ALA A 605 17.59 -9.52 43.39
C ALA A 605 16.15 -9.42 43.93
N LEU A 606 15.93 -8.60 44.95
CA LEU A 606 14.59 -8.35 45.51
C LEU A 606 13.71 -7.56 44.53
N MET A 607 14.29 -6.65 43.75
CA MET A 607 13.61 -5.98 42.66
C MET A 607 13.19 -6.98 41.59
N GLY A 608 14.06 -7.92 41.21
CA GLY A 608 13.71 -9.00 40.28
C GLY A 608 12.51 -9.82 40.75
N LYS A 609 12.49 -10.24 42.03
CA LYS A 609 11.37 -11.00 42.63
C LYS A 609 10.09 -10.17 42.76
N SER A 610 10.22 -8.90 43.14
CA SER A 610 9.10 -7.96 43.24
C SER A 610 8.49 -7.68 41.87
N MET A 611 9.32 -7.55 40.84
CA MET A 611 8.88 -7.36 39.46
C MET A 611 8.21 -8.58 38.84
N VAL A 612 8.42 -9.80 39.36
CA VAL A 612 7.64 -10.97 38.91
C VAL A 612 6.17 -10.85 39.35
N ILE A 613 5.93 -10.31 40.55
CA ILE A 613 4.60 -10.26 41.17
C ILE A 613 3.87 -8.94 40.86
N LEU A 614 4.62 -7.82 40.86
CA LEU A 614 4.09 -6.46 40.76
C LEU A 614 4.24 -5.85 39.37
N ARG A 615 4.69 -6.62 38.36
CA ARG A 615 4.91 -6.11 36.99
C ARG A 615 3.66 -5.41 36.46
N GLY A 616 3.80 -4.13 36.11
CA GLY A 616 2.71 -3.31 35.58
C GLY A 616 1.67 -2.83 36.60
N LYS A 617 1.72 -3.30 37.86
CA LYS A 617 0.78 -2.87 38.91
C LYS A 617 1.24 -1.61 39.63
N VAL A 618 2.55 -1.45 39.80
CA VAL A 618 3.17 -0.32 40.50
C VAL A 618 4.41 0.11 39.72
N ASP A 619 4.68 1.42 39.65
CA ASP A 619 5.90 1.96 39.03
C ASP A 619 7.15 1.35 39.69
N GLY A 620 8.06 0.83 38.87
CA GLY A 620 9.32 0.25 39.33
C GLY A 620 10.16 1.21 40.18
N HIS A 621 10.06 2.52 39.97
CA HIS A 621 10.72 3.52 40.82
C HIS A 621 10.16 3.49 42.25
N LYS A 622 8.84 3.46 42.38
CA LYS A 622 8.15 3.42 43.69
C LYS A 622 8.47 2.12 44.43
N ILE A 623 8.50 0.98 43.74
CA ILE A 623 8.93 -0.31 44.34
C ILE A 623 10.37 -0.20 44.86
N ASN A 624 11.28 0.36 44.07
CA ASN A 624 12.69 0.51 44.45
C ASN A 624 12.87 1.44 45.66
N GLU A 625 12.14 2.57 45.73
CA GLU A 625 12.16 3.46 46.89
C GLU A 625 11.65 2.78 48.16
N TYR A 626 10.52 2.07 48.09
CA TYR A 626 9.97 1.35 49.24
C TYR A 626 10.89 0.22 49.71
N LEU A 627 11.48 -0.55 48.78
CA LEU A 627 12.47 -1.58 49.11
C LEU A 627 13.71 -0.98 49.77
N LYS A 628 14.24 0.14 49.26
CA LYS A 628 15.38 0.85 49.87
C LYS A 628 15.07 1.29 51.30
N GLN A 629 13.94 1.97 51.50
CA GLN A 629 13.54 2.46 52.82
C GLN A 629 13.35 1.31 53.83
N LYS A 630 12.76 0.19 53.41
CA LYS A 630 12.57 -0.98 54.28
C LYS A 630 13.89 -1.69 54.59
N LEU A 631 14.78 -1.84 53.61
CA LEU A 631 16.10 -2.43 53.82
C LEU A 631 17.00 -1.57 54.72
N GLU A 632 16.98 -0.25 54.54
CA GLU A 632 17.70 0.68 55.43
C GLU A 632 17.22 0.59 56.87
N ARG A 633 15.91 0.46 57.09
CA ARG A 633 15.35 0.24 58.44
C ARG A 633 15.79 -1.08 59.05
N ILE A 634 15.73 -2.18 58.30
CA ILE A 634 16.10 -3.52 58.79
C ILE A 634 17.61 -3.60 59.12
N ILE A 635 18.45 -2.99 58.28
CA ILE A 635 19.90 -2.95 58.51
C ILE A 635 20.24 -2.07 59.73
N ASN A 636 19.53 -0.96 59.91
CA ASN A 636 19.72 -0.08 61.08
C ASN A 636 19.21 -0.73 62.38
N ASP A 637 18.08 -1.44 62.35
CA ASP A 637 17.53 -2.12 63.53
C ASP A 637 18.43 -3.29 63.98
N GLU A 638 19.07 -4.04 63.06
CA GLU A 638 20.07 -5.07 63.39
C GLU A 638 21.43 -4.50 63.89
N LEU A 639 21.72 -3.20 63.68
CA LEU A 639 22.92 -2.53 64.23
C LEU A 639 22.69 -1.95 65.63
N SER A 640 21.43 -1.82 66.06
CA SER A 640 21.01 -1.34 67.39
C SER A 640 20.55 -2.43 68.36
N ALA A 641 20.56 -3.70 67.93
CA ALA A 641 20.35 -4.90 68.74
C ALA A 641 21.68 -5.65 68.92
#